data_AF-A0A8I1IP48-F1
#
_entry.id   AF-A0A8I1IP48-F1
#
_cell.length_a   1.000
_cell.length_b   1.000
_cell.length_c   1.000
_cell.angle_alpha   90.00
_cell.angle_beta   90.00
_cell.angle_gamma   90.00
#
_symmetry.space_group_name_H-M   'P 1'
#
loop_
_entity.id
_entity.type
_entity.pdbx_description
1 polymer ?
#
loop_
_entity_poly.entity_id
_entity_poly.type
_entity_poly.pdbx_seq_one_letter_code
_entity_poly.pdbx_strand_id
1 'polypeptide(L)'
;MRILFTLHDLQYSGGTETFTYSLVKEFLRQNHEIFLYSTRIGQLADKYTEIGVLVTDEIASLPDDVDIIHAQHRAEAISVYYKYPSVPMVFTSHGIIPWQEKPVFIPSIVKYVAVSEEVQQHLIHNWSIHEDQISIIRNGIDQTRFHPRTPAHEKPETILLLSNRYTSYVKEVLEEVANKANMKLNIVGQSHNNVWDVEEEILNSDVVVSLGRGILEAMSCGRLPLVFDYNGGDGIVTPDTYYEFRQKNFSGRINSEKYNADQIIELIQKFYTREIIEANLELAVQFHDIRTIAEQYFELYKLGEQKRDSIVTIDPQIMEYLIEGYSFAGKEIVQKEKNLKYLLEVKKVNEANEVRLSESLTEMQAEQAKLMQDRDEAVKQQAQLKSELEKTEATLNREIVTLTQMATSKDIQIQDLEFEKEGVLNQLEFERERFLNQLDQKENNTRYLLELTREKDKELESIYSSRSWKLIAKVKKYRRWVKKGIANPKLAIKKLANRNQSLPAPTPVKKYAEQQVNGDIPRISVVIPVYDRTDVLRQSIDSILNQTYQNFELIIVCDGSPDETLKIVDEYKDHEKVRIFKYYNNSGNAVRGRNKAIREARGEFLAFQDSDDIAEPNRLEISLNYINEFKADVVYGGWRALVDGSRMIDIKNGQEVLSPDCGYDELLKMCVPCQSTVMLRLDAVRAVGGLKTNMRYREDHELWLRMAYKGYKFKSIPLMLTNLRLHGNNLELSFKDDDNHWFDLMLEEHKNIVVMKPKIAYLIPGCGISGGIAVVCQHANRLLNRGYDVLLITEDIHREINWFPNQKVEIIGIDEAPTNLDILVATGWSTAYTIADIPAKRKVYFVQSDESRFYPAGSFESQKAWDSYKFDYEYMTEAKWIQKWLKEKFGHDSTYVPNGLDENIIFQTDPITKKGDKVRVLLEGPIDIPFKGMEDAFNAINDLDCEVWCVSSAGKPKKEWKCDVFFEKVPMGQMNQIYSSCDILVKLSRVEGFFGPPLEMMACGGTCVVADVTGYDEYIVDNYNALVVEIGDVEGAKQAVKKLIEDTELRQRLTANGRKTAEEWRWEPSIDTLEELYYKNLSTGKVEV
;
A
#
# COMPACT_ATOMS: atom_id res chain seq x y z
N MET A 1 -5.93 30.79 24.31
CA MET A 1 -5.23 30.61 23.02
C MET A 1 -6.22 30.87 21.90
N ARG A 2 -5.73 31.31 20.73
CA ARG A 2 -6.47 31.38 19.47
C ARG A 2 -6.23 30.08 18.70
N ILE A 3 -7.24 29.21 18.61
CA ILE A 3 -7.10 27.84 18.10
C ILE A 3 -7.85 27.71 16.77
N LEU A 4 -7.16 27.27 15.72
CA LEU A 4 -7.74 26.97 14.42
C LEU A 4 -7.96 25.45 14.26
N PHE A 5 -9.21 25.02 14.14
CA PHE A 5 -9.57 23.65 13.78
C PHE A 5 -9.73 23.50 12.27
N THR A 6 -9.41 22.31 11.75
CA THR A 6 -9.71 21.93 10.36
C THR A 6 -10.65 20.74 10.29
N LEU A 7 -11.64 20.77 9.40
CA LEU A 7 -12.52 19.64 9.05
C LEU A 7 -12.70 19.53 7.53
N HIS A 8 -12.91 18.33 7.01
CA HIS A 8 -13.09 18.13 5.57
C HIS A 8 -14.51 18.48 5.11
N ASP A 9 -15.53 18.06 5.89
CA ASP A 9 -16.92 18.16 5.50
C ASP A 9 -17.83 18.60 6.66
N LEU A 10 -18.75 19.52 6.39
CA LEU A 10 -19.81 19.99 7.30
C LEU A 10 -21.21 19.84 6.69
N GLN A 11 -21.36 19.05 5.62
CA GLN A 11 -22.65 18.76 5.01
C GLN A 11 -23.46 17.73 5.80
N TYR A 12 -22.78 16.85 6.56
CA TYR A 12 -23.40 15.75 7.29
C TYR A 12 -22.75 15.56 8.67
N SER A 13 -23.51 15.02 9.64
CA SER A 13 -23.00 14.60 10.95
C SER A 13 -22.25 13.27 10.88
N GLY A 14 -20.91 13.34 10.86
CA GLY A 14 -20.02 12.18 11.01
C GLY A 14 -19.33 12.13 12.38
N GLY A 15 -18.57 11.06 12.63
CA GLY A 15 -17.92 10.81 13.93
C GLY A 15 -16.82 11.82 14.27
N THR A 16 -16.05 12.25 13.26
CA THR A 16 -14.96 13.23 13.39
C THR A 16 -15.51 14.65 13.64
N GLU A 17 -16.57 15.01 12.94
CA GLU A 17 -17.23 16.32 13.02
C GLU A 17 -17.96 16.49 14.35
N THR A 18 -18.61 15.44 14.85
CA THR A 18 -19.29 15.43 16.16
C THR A 18 -18.31 15.37 17.33
N PHE A 19 -17.19 14.66 17.19
CA PHE A 19 -16.07 14.71 18.14
C PHE A 19 -15.48 16.13 18.21
N THR A 20 -15.17 16.73 17.06
CA THR A 20 -14.64 18.10 16.97
C THR A 20 -15.59 19.09 17.65
N TYR A 21 -16.90 18.97 17.43
CA TYR A 21 -17.90 19.83 18.03
C TYR A 21 -17.88 19.77 19.57
N SER A 22 -17.82 18.56 20.14
CA SER A 22 -17.66 18.36 21.58
C SER A 22 -16.38 18.99 22.12
N LEU A 23 -15.25 18.82 21.42
CA LEU A 23 -13.94 19.36 21.83
C LEU A 23 -13.90 20.89 21.76
N VAL A 24 -14.44 21.48 20.69
CA VAL A 24 -14.56 22.94 20.49
C VAL A 24 -15.44 23.57 21.58
N LYS A 25 -16.61 22.97 21.88
CA LYS A 25 -17.51 23.41 22.94
C LYS A 25 -16.83 23.42 24.32
N GLU A 26 -15.94 22.46 24.58
CA GLU A 26 -15.18 22.41 25.83
C GLU A 26 -14.08 23.48 25.89
N PHE A 27 -13.32 23.70 24.81
CA PHE A 27 -12.35 24.80 24.77
C PHE A 27 -12.98 26.19 24.86
N LEU A 28 -14.20 26.38 24.33
CA LEU A 28 -14.97 27.63 24.51
C LEU A 28 -15.34 27.85 25.99
N ARG A 29 -15.75 26.81 26.73
CA ARG A 29 -15.98 26.90 28.20
C ARG A 29 -14.71 27.31 28.95
N GLN A 30 -13.54 26.96 28.43
CA GLN A 30 -12.23 27.32 28.98
C GLN A 30 -11.73 28.70 28.51
N ASN A 31 -12.61 29.52 27.91
CA ASN A 31 -12.33 30.86 27.40
C ASN A 31 -11.21 30.90 26.35
N HIS A 32 -11.18 29.93 25.44
CA HIS A 32 -10.36 29.99 24.23
C HIS A 32 -11.16 30.55 23.06
N GLU A 33 -10.48 31.21 22.13
CA GLU A 33 -11.07 31.74 20.92
C GLU A 33 -10.86 30.74 19.79
N ILE A 34 -11.95 30.31 19.16
CA ILE A 34 -11.95 29.17 18.23
C ILE A 34 -12.35 29.61 16.83
N PHE A 35 -11.58 29.14 15.85
CA PHE A 35 -11.81 29.29 14.42
C PHE A 35 -11.92 27.92 13.78
N LEU A 36 -12.73 27.77 12.74
CA LEU A 36 -12.88 26.49 12.03
C LEU A 36 -12.81 26.71 10.52
N TYR A 37 -11.83 26.07 9.90
CA TYR A 37 -11.67 25.99 8.45
C TYR A 37 -12.23 24.67 7.91
N SER A 38 -13.08 24.72 6.89
CA SER A 38 -13.56 23.54 6.17
C SER A 38 -13.61 23.77 4.68
N THR A 39 -13.23 22.80 3.84
CA THR A 39 -13.38 22.93 2.37
C THR A 39 -14.81 22.69 1.89
N ARG A 40 -15.70 22.22 2.77
CA ARG A 40 -17.15 22.10 2.53
C ARG A 40 -17.93 22.60 3.71
N ILE A 41 -18.73 23.65 3.48
CA ILE A 41 -19.72 24.16 4.42
C ILE A 41 -21.08 23.52 4.10
N GLY A 42 -21.88 23.29 5.13
CA GLY A 42 -23.23 22.73 5.05
C GLY A 42 -23.96 22.89 6.38
N GLN A 43 -25.06 22.15 6.57
CA GLN A 43 -25.97 22.32 7.72
C GLN A 43 -25.30 22.21 9.09
N LEU A 44 -24.16 21.51 9.21
CA LEU A 44 -23.45 21.39 10.48
C LEU A 44 -22.67 22.68 10.85
N ALA A 45 -22.32 23.52 9.87
CA ALA A 45 -21.64 24.80 10.13
C ALA A 45 -22.49 25.76 10.96
N ASP A 46 -23.82 25.70 10.83
CA ASP A 46 -24.76 26.48 11.63
C ASP A 46 -24.61 26.13 13.12
N LYS A 47 -24.37 24.87 13.48
CA LYS A 47 -24.17 24.45 14.89
C LYS A 47 -22.90 25.02 15.51
N TYR A 48 -21.81 25.08 14.74
CA TYR A 48 -20.59 25.75 15.20
C TYR A 48 -20.79 27.28 15.33
N THR A 49 -21.55 27.88 14.42
CA THR A 49 -21.87 29.31 14.44
C THR A 49 -22.79 29.67 15.62
N GLU A 50 -23.78 28.82 15.95
CA GLU A 50 -24.68 28.93 17.11
C GLU A 50 -23.91 29.03 18.44
N ILE A 51 -22.76 28.35 18.56
CA ILE A 51 -21.88 28.41 19.75
C ILE A 51 -20.76 29.46 19.66
N GLY A 52 -20.80 30.35 18.65
CA GLY A 52 -19.90 31.50 18.53
C GLY A 52 -18.57 31.24 17.83
N VAL A 53 -18.44 30.15 17.06
CA VAL A 53 -17.23 29.83 16.28
C VAL A 53 -17.32 30.46 14.89
N LEU A 54 -16.23 31.11 14.44
CA LEU A 54 -16.12 31.53 13.05
C LEU A 54 -15.82 30.32 12.17
N VAL A 55 -16.80 29.91 11.36
CA VAL A 55 -16.65 28.87 10.32
C VAL A 55 -16.41 29.52 8.97
N THR A 56 -15.41 29.07 8.21
CA THR A 56 -15.16 29.55 6.84
C THR A 56 -14.45 28.53 5.95
N ASP A 57 -14.65 28.65 4.65
CA ASP A 57 -13.96 27.96 3.55
C ASP A 57 -12.97 28.87 2.80
N GLU A 58 -12.92 30.15 3.17
CA GLU A 58 -11.99 31.14 2.62
C GLU A 58 -10.75 31.29 3.51
N ILE A 59 -9.56 30.93 3.00
CA ILE A 59 -8.30 31.11 3.76
C ILE A 59 -8.04 32.59 4.09
N ALA A 60 -8.44 33.48 3.18
CA ALA A 60 -8.28 34.92 3.35
C ALA A 60 -9.03 35.45 4.59
N SER A 61 -10.20 34.86 4.89
CA SER A 61 -11.13 35.33 5.93
C SER A 61 -10.82 34.79 7.34
N LEU A 62 -9.83 33.89 7.48
CA LEU A 62 -9.26 33.48 8.77
C LEU A 62 -8.42 34.62 9.39
N PRO A 63 -8.30 34.74 10.73
CA PRO A 63 -7.53 35.81 11.39
C PRO A 63 -6.02 35.72 11.09
N ASP A 64 -5.30 36.83 11.05
CA ASP A 64 -3.85 36.80 10.73
C ASP A 64 -2.99 36.20 11.86
N ASP A 65 -3.48 36.24 13.11
CA ASP A 65 -2.82 35.69 14.28
C ASP A 65 -3.59 34.49 14.88
N VAL A 66 -2.94 33.32 14.81
CA VAL A 66 -3.38 32.05 15.39
C VAL A 66 -2.23 31.52 16.28
N ASP A 67 -2.55 30.95 17.43
CA ASP A 67 -1.55 30.39 18.36
C ASP A 67 -1.22 28.93 18.03
N ILE A 68 -2.23 28.15 17.64
CA ILE A 68 -2.05 26.74 17.29
C ILE A 68 -3.15 26.23 16.34
N ILE A 69 -2.80 25.23 15.53
CA ILE A 69 -3.71 24.55 14.60
C ILE A 69 -3.98 23.12 15.10
N HIS A 70 -5.26 22.76 15.25
CA HIS A 70 -5.71 21.38 15.38
C HIS A 70 -6.13 20.87 13.99
N ALA A 71 -5.26 20.06 13.39
CA ALA A 71 -5.47 19.46 12.08
C ALA A 71 -6.05 18.04 12.19
N GLN A 72 -6.92 17.65 11.27
CA GLN A 72 -7.55 16.31 11.24
C GLN A 72 -7.53 15.67 9.84
N HIS A 73 -7.54 16.49 8.79
CA HIS A 73 -7.65 16.03 7.41
C HIS A 73 -6.53 16.60 6.54
N ARG A 74 -6.02 15.77 5.62
CA ARG A 74 -4.83 16.02 4.81
C ARG A 74 -4.88 17.32 4.01
N ALA A 75 -5.95 17.54 3.25
CA ALA A 75 -6.05 18.68 2.35
C ALA A 75 -6.13 20.01 3.13
N GLU A 76 -6.89 20.03 4.20
CA GLU A 76 -7.16 21.21 5.02
C GLU A 76 -5.94 21.59 5.87
N ALA A 77 -5.24 20.61 6.46
CA ALA A 77 -3.98 20.81 7.16
C ALA A 77 -2.93 21.47 6.24
N ILE A 78 -2.81 20.94 5.02
CA ILE A 78 -1.95 21.51 3.97
C ILE A 78 -2.40 22.92 3.59
N SER A 79 -3.72 23.17 3.48
CA SER A 79 -4.29 24.47 3.10
C SER A 79 -3.95 25.58 4.10
N VAL A 80 -4.20 25.35 5.39
CA VAL A 80 -3.96 26.36 6.44
C VAL A 80 -2.46 26.58 6.69
N TYR A 81 -1.63 25.56 6.49
CA TYR A 81 -0.17 25.67 6.64
C TYR A 81 0.46 26.75 5.74
N TYR A 82 -0.06 27.02 4.54
CA TYR A 82 0.50 28.08 3.70
C TYR A 82 0.20 29.50 4.21
N LYS A 83 -0.93 29.72 4.90
CA LYS A 83 -1.20 30.98 5.59
C LYS A 83 -0.40 31.07 6.89
N TYR A 84 -0.18 29.95 7.56
CA TYR A 84 0.42 29.88 8.90
C TYR A 84 1.65 28.94 8.99
N PRO A 85 2.70 29.13 8.18
CA PRO A 85 3.81 28.18 8.08
C PRO A 85 4.66 28.05 9.35
N SER A 86 4.56 29.02 10.26
CA SER A 86 5.24 29.07 11.56
C SER A 86 4.33 28.80 12.76
N VAL A 87 3.03 28.56 12.56
CA VAL A 87 2.11 28.23 13.65
C VAL A 87 2.19 26.73 13.91
N PRO A 88 2.43 26.29 15.17
CA PRO A 88 2.50 24.87 15.49
C PRO A 88 1.18 24.16 15.14
N MET A 89 1.28 22.91 14.74
CA MET A 89 0.15 22.07 14.36
C MET A 89 0.18 20.75 15.13
N VAL A 90 -0.98 20.32 15.62
CA VAL A 90 -1.20 18.94 16.09
C VAL A 90 -2.09 18.26 15.06
N PHE A 91 -1.65 17.13 14.51
CA PHE A 91 -2.39 16.41 13.47
C PHE A 91 -3.01 15.12 14.04
N THR A 92 -4.34 15.07 14.12
CA THR A 92 -5.10 13.93 14.62
C THR A 92 -5.52 13.00 13.48
N SER A 93 -5.18 11.72 13.59
CA SER A 93 -5.60 10.65 12.68
C SER A 93 -6.71 9.84 13.33
N HIS A 94 -7.88 9.75 12.68
CA HIS A 94 -9.09 9.12 13.24
C HIS A 94 -9.27 7.65 12.83
N GLY A 95 -8.51 7.19 11.83
CA GLY A 95 -8.60 5.84 11.28
C GLY A 95 -7.42 5.52 10.35
N ILE A 96 -7.49 4.34 9.72
CA ILE A 96 -6.42 3.78 8.87
C ILE A 96 -6.84 3.59 7.40
N ILE A 97 -8.13 3.79 7.09
CA ILE A 97 -8.73 3.47 5.79
C ILE A 97 -8.93 4.71 4.91
N PRO A 98 -9.59 5.80 5.38
CA PRO A 98 -9.94 6.92 4.50
C PRO A 98 -8.69 7.68 4.05
N TRP A 99 -8.60 7.98 2.74
CA TRP A 99 -7.45 8.72 2.19
C TRP A 99 -7.29 10.12 2.83
N GLN A 100 -8.40 10.75 3.21
CA GLN A 100 -8.45 12.07 3.84
C GLN A 100 -7.80 12.10 5.23
N GLU A 101 -7.81 10.97 5.95
CA GLU A 101 -7.27 10.82 7.31
C GLU A 101 -5.78 10.41 7.30
N LYS A 102 -5.20 10.15 6.13
CA LYS A 102 -3.77 9.82 5.98
C LYS A 102 -2.89 11.00 6.45
N PRO A 103 -1.78 10.75 7.16
CA PRO A 103 -0.94 11.81 7.70
C PRO A 103 -0.29 12.66 6.61
N VAL A 104 0.11 13.88 7.01
CA VAL A 104 0.88 14.80 6.17
C VAL A 104 2.20 15.15 6.84
N PHE A 105 3.27 15.26 6.05
CA PHE A 105 4.61 15.60 6.53
C PHE A 105 4.86 17.11 6.44
N ILE A 106 4.07 17.87 7.20
CA ILE A 106 4.23 19.32 7.32
C ILE A 106 5.15 19.61 8.50
N PRO A 107 6.28 20.32 8.35
CA PRO A 107 7.23 20.45 9.46
C PRO A 107 6.80 21.42 10.59
N SER A 108 5.64 22.07 10.48
CA SER A 108 4.99 22.73 11.62
C SER A 108 4.21 21.77 12.52
N ILE A 109 4.03 20.51 12.11
CA ILE A 109 3.42 19.46 12.95
C ILE A 109 4.39 19.11 14.08
N VAL A 110 3.99 19.42 15.31
CA VAL A 110 4.79 19.18 16.53
C VAL A 110 4.52 17.82 17.15
N LYS A 111 3.36 17.23 16.87
CA LYS A 111 2.88 15.91 17.29
C LYS A 111 1.80 15.40 16.34
N TYR A 112 1.84 14.10 16.08
CA TYR A 112 0.71 13.35 15.55
C TYR A 112 -0.11 12.77 16.70
N VAL A 113 -1.42 12.71 16.57
CA VAL A 113 -2.33 12.11 17.55
C VAL A 113 -3.04 10.93 16.91
N ALA A 114 -2.99 9.78 17.58
CA ALA A 114 -3.70 8.57 17.18
C ALA A 114 -4.88 8.33 18.12
N VAL A 115 -6.07 8.06 17.58
CA VAL A 115 -7.26 7.77 18.42
C VAL A 115 -7.25 6.37 19.04
N SER A 116 -6.35 5.49 18.58
CA SER A 116 -6.15 4.14 19.12
C SER A 116 -4.75 3.60 18.81
N GLU A 117 -4.40 2.49 19.45
CA GLU A 117 -3.18 1.73 19.19
C GLU A 117 -3.14 1.24 17.74
N GLU A 118 -4.26 0.79 17.15
CA GLU A 118 -4.35 0.44 15.72
C GLU A 118 -3.90 1.60 14.81
N VAL A 119 -4.34 2.83 15.10
CA VAL A 119 -3.93 4.02 14.34
C VAL A 119 -2.47 4.38 14.63
N GLN A 120 -2.00 4.26 15.88
CA GLN A 120 -0.58 4.47 16.21
C GLN A 120 0.32 3.51 15.42
N GLN A 121 0.00 2.22 15.39
CA GLN A 121 0.76 1.21 14.67
C GLN A 121 0.73 1.45 13.16
N HIS A 122 -0.37 1.94 12.61
CA HIS A 122 -0.45 2.35 11.20
C HIS A 122 0.46 3.56 10.90
N LEU A 123 0.47 4.58 11.75
CA LEU A 123 1.36 5.75 11.61
C LEU A 123 2.86 5.36 11.71
N ILE A 124 3.20 4.39 12.56
CA ILE A 124 4.57 3.86 12.67
C ILE A 124 4.94 3.05 11.42
N HIS A 125 4.20 1.98 11.11
CA HIS A 125 4.60 1.00 10.11
C HIS A 125 4.37 1.47 8.67
N ASN A 126 3.21 2.05 8.37
CA ASN A 126 2.85 2.45 7.00
C ASN A 126 3.40 3.84 6.61
N TRP A 127 3.71 4.70 7.61
CA TRP A 127 4.12 6.08 7.38
C TRP A 127 5.49 6.44 7.97
N SER A 128 6.18 5.51 8.63
CA SER A 128 7.52 5.71 9.21
C SER A 128 7.61 6.90 10.20
N ILE A 129 6.50 7.23 10.86
CA ILE A 129 6.48 8.27 11.90
C ILE A 129 7.03 7.65 13.18
N HIS A 130 8.07 8.26 13.75
CA HIS A 130 8.73 7.72 14.93
C HIS A 130 7.81 7.83 16.16
N GLU A 131 7.83 6.83 17.04
CA GLU A 131 6.88 6.70 18.16
C GLU A 131 6.87 7.94 19.08
N ASP A 132 8.04 8.55 19.32
CA ASP A 132 8.16 9.78 20.12
C ASP A 132 7.47 11.01 19.49
N GLN A 133 7.08 10.94 18.22
CA GLN A 133 6.29 11.96 17.51
C GLN A 133 4.78 11.71 17.58
N ILE A 134 4.34 10.57 18.10
CA ILE A 134 2.92 10.20 18.21
C ILE A 134 2.45 10.30 19.66
N SER A 135 1.18 10.60 19.87
CA SER A 135 0.51 10.56 21.18
C SER A 135 -0.86 9.89 21.00
N ILE A 136 -1.22 8.94 21.86
CA ILE A 136 -2.56 8.36 21.84
C ILE A 136 -3.50 9.27 22.63
N ILE A 137 -4.52 9.83 21.99
CA ILE A 137 -5.61 10.57 22.64
C ILE A 137 -6.93 10.04 22.09
N ARG A 138 -7.78 9.52 22.97
CA ARG A 138 -9.00 8.80 22.58
C ARG A 138 -10.14 9.72 22.16
N ASN A 139 -11.12 9.15 21.47
CA ASN A 139 -12.38 9.84 21.18
C ASN A 139 -13.10 10.23 22.47
N GLY A 140 -13.49 11.50 22.57
CA GLY A 140 -14.16 12.10 23.72
C GLY A 140 -15.67 12.31 23.52
N ILE A 141 -16.41 12.13 24.62
CA ILE A 141 -17.86 12.23 24.73
C ILE A 141 -18.22 13.39 25.66
N ASP A 142 -19.13 14.26 25.21
CA ASP A 142 -19.66 15.34 26.04
C ASP A 142 -20.66 14.77 27.06
N GLN A 143 -20.17 14.50 28.28
CA GLN A 143 -20.97 13.99 29.39
C GLN A 143 -22.10 14.97 29.81
N THR A 144 -22.07 16.24 29.39
CA THR A 144 -23.22 17.16 29.59
C THR A 144 -24.37 16.90 28.61
N ARG A 145 -24.12 16.13 27.55
CA ARG A 145 -25.07 15.74 26.50
C ARG A 145 -25.44 14.26 26.58
N PHE A 146 -24.44 13.39 26.66
CA PHE A 146 -24.58 11.94 26.79
C PHE A 146 -24.36 11.55 28.25
N HIS A 147 -25.45 11.43 29.00
CA HIS A 147 -25.48 10.89 30.37
C HIS A 147 -26.84 10.20 30.59
N PRO A 148 -26.96 9.30 31.58
CA PRO A 148 -28.24 8.65 31.86
C PRO A 148 -29.26 9.68 32.38
N ARG A 149 -30.28 9.98 31.57
CA ARG A 149 -31.45 10.79 31.99
C ARG A 149 -32.65 9.93 32.37
N THR A 150 -32.78 8.78 31.72
CA THR A 150 -33.80 7.75 31.96
C THR A 150 -33.11 6.44 32.34
N PRO A 151 -33.63 5.69 33.34
CA PRO A 151 -33.14 4.35 33.61
C PRO A 151 -33.40 3.45 32.39
N ALA A 152 -32.50 2.49 32.14
CA ALA A 152 -32.77 1.41 31.20
C ALA A 152 -33.86 0.49 31.77
N HIS A 153 -34.60 -0.23 30.92
CA HIS A 153 -35.64 -1.14 31.37
C HIS A 153 -35.03 -2.34 32.14
N GLU A 154 -35.78 -2.94 33.08
CA GLU A 154 -35.31 -4.12 33.85
C GLU A 154 -35.02 -5.34 32.96
N LYS A 155 -35.57 -5.35 31.74
CA LYS A 155 -35.32 -6.32 30.67
C LYS A 155 -35.19 -5.54 29.36
N PRO A 156 -34.42 -6.03 28.39
CA PRO A 156 -34.25 -5.33 27.12
C PRO A 156 -35.56 -5.41 26.32
N GLU A 157 -36.21 -4.26 26.10
CA GLU A 157 -37.44 -4.15 25.29
C GLU A 157 -37.16 -3.50 23.93
N THR A 158 -36.03 -2.81 23.79
CA THR A 158 -35.72 -1.95 22.64
C THR A 158 -34.25 -2.09 22.19
N ILE A 159 -34.04 -2.14 20.87
CA ILE A 159 -32.71 -2.21 20.25
C ILE A 159 -32.59 -1.14 19.16
N LEU A 160 -31.47 -0.42 19.15
CA LEU A 160 -31.17 0.65 18.20
C LEU A 160 -29.99 0.27 17.31
N LEU A 161 -30.18 0.28 15.99
CA LEU A 161 -29.09 0.31 15.03
C LEU A 161 -28.73 1.76 14.72
N LEU A 162 -27.60 2.23 15.25
CA LEU A 162 -27.07 3.57 15.04
C LEU A 162 -25.89 3.52 14.06
N SER A 163 -26.17 3.59 12.76
CA SER A 163 -25.14 3.53 11.71
C SER A 163 -25.55 4.17 10.38
N ASN A 164 -24.61 4.88 9.78
CA ASN A 164 -24.70 5.44 8.43
C ASN A 164 -24.26 4.45 7.33
N ARG A 165 -23.76 3.25 7.68
CA ARG A 165 -23.06 2.35 6.75
C ARG A 165 -23.45 0.87 6.85
N TYR A 166 -24.46 0.52 7.64
CA TYR A 166 -24.86 -0.88 7.85
C TYR A 166 -25.27 -1.62 6.55
N THR A 167 -25.07 -2.94 6.55
CA THR A 167 -25.43 -3.79 5.41
C THR A 167 -26.87 -4.32 5.55
N SER A 168 -27.46 -4.77 4.44
CA SER A 168 -28.75 -5.48 4.46
C SER A 168 -28.73 -6.67 5.42
N TYR A 169 -27.60 -7.40 5.48
CA TYR A 169 -27.39 -8.50 6.42
C TYR A 169 -27.50 -8.06 7.90
N VAL A 170 -26.81 -6.99 8.31
CA VAL A 170 -26.89 -6.48 9.70
C VAL A 170 -28.33 -6.08 10.03
N LYS A 171 -29.03 -5.43 9.10
CA LYS A 171 -30.43 -5.06 9.26
C LYS A 171 -31.33 -6.29 9.41
N GLU A 172 -31.23 -7.27 8.50
CA GLU A 172 -32.03 -8.50 8.50
C GLU A 172 -31.82 -9.31 9.78
N VAL A 173 -30.57 -9.45 10.25
CA VAL A 173 -30.23 -10.08 11.53
C VAL A 173 -30.89 -9.35 12.70
N LEU A 174 -30.84 -8.01 12.75
CA LEU A 174 -31.45 -7.26 13.86
C LEU A 174 -32.99 -7.22 13.79
N GLU A 175 -33.58 -7.28 12.60
CA GLU A 175 -35.02 -7.50 12.42
C GLU A 175 -35.41 -8.91 12.92
N GLU A 176 -34.60 -9.94 12.67
CA GLU A 176 -34.82 -11.28 13.22
C GLU A 176 -34.65 -11.31 14.76
N VAL A 177 -33.63 -10.65 15.32
CA VAL A 177 -33.46 -10.48 16.78
C VAL A 177 -34.68 -9.83 17.40
N ALA A 178 -35.16 -8.72 16.83
CA ALA A 178 -36.34 -8.01 17.32
C ALA A 178 -37.59 -8.90 17.33
N ASN A 179 -37.81 -9.65 16.25
CA ASN A 179 -38.93 -10.60 16.15
C ASN A 179 -38.81 -11.78 17.14
N LYS A 180 -37.64 -12.39 17.29
CA LYS A 180 -37.41 -13.55 18.17
C LYS A 180 -37.39 -13.19 19.66
N ALA A 181 -36.81 -12.05 20.03
CA ALA A 181 -36.70 -11.57 21.40
C ALA A 181 -37.92 -10.75 21.86
N ASN A 182 -38.88 -10.47 20.97
CA ASN A 182 -40.01 -9.56 21.21
C ASN A 182 -39.53 -8.16 21.65
N MET A 183 -38.55 -7.63 20.93
CA MET A 183 -38.00 -6.28 21.12
C MET A 183 -38.40 -5.36 19.98
N LYS A 184 -38.45 -4.05 20.22
CA LYS A 184 -38.65 -3.04 19.17
C LYS A 184 -37.30 -2.62 18.58
N LEU A 185 -37.13 -2.78 17.26
CA LEU A 185 -35.99 -2.23 16.52
C LEU A 185 -36.25 -0.78 16.09
N ASN A 186 -35.32 0.13 16.45
CA ASN A 186 -35.20 1.47 15.87
C ASN A 186 -33.94 1.50 14.97
N ILE A 187 -33.93 2.29 13.89
CA ILE A 187 -32.77 2.42 12.98
C ILE A 187 -32.53 3.88 12.64
N VAL A 188 -31.30 4.36 12.83
CA VAL A 188 -30.89 5.75 12.61
C VAL A 188 -29.61 5.80 11.76
N GLY A 189 -29.59 6.65 10.74
CA GLY A 189 -28.41 6.95 9.93
C GLY A 189 -28.59 6.81 8.42
N GLN A 190 -28.47 5.59 7.88
CA GLN A 190 -28.23 5.36 6.44
C GLN A 190 -29.30 5.90 5.45
N SER A 191 -30.58 6.01 5.84
CA SER A 191 -31.66 6.39 4.90
C SER A 191 -32.96 6.93 5.51
N HIS A 192 -33.11 6.93 6.84
CA HIS A 192 -34.42 7.14 7.49
C HIS A 192 -34.54 8.41 8.34
N ASN A 193 -33.42 9.05 8.68
CA ASN A 193 -33.25 10.44 9.13
C ASN A 193 -31.78 10.54 9.61
N ASN A 194 -31.02 11.53 9.14
CA ASN A 194 -29.72 11.85 9.75
C ASN A 194 -30.00 12.81 10.91
N VAL A 195 -30.11 12.27 12.12
CA VAL A 195 -30.52 13.01 13.32
C VAL A 195 -29.28 13.60 13.98
N TRP A 196 -29.28 14.90 14.26
CA TRP A 196 -28.20 15.52 15.05
C TRP A 196 -28.28 15.09 16.52
N ASP A 197 -29.49 15.12 17.09
CA ASP A 197 -29.82 14.86 18.49
C ASP A 197 -29.97 13.35 18.82
N VAL A 198 -28.95 12.54 18.48
CA VAL A 198 -28.94 11.07 18.65
C VAL A 198 -29.05 10.61 20.11
N GLU A 199 -28.76 11.46 21.09
CA GLU A 199 -28.79 11.12 22.51
C GLU A 199 -30.19 10.70 22.99
N GLU A 200 -31.26 11.25 22.41
CA GLU A 200 -32.63 10.85 22.75
C GLU A 200 -32.98 9.47 22.19
N GLU A 201 -32.53 9.14 20.97
CA GLU A 201 -32.70 7.79 20.39
C GLU A 201 -31.94 6.73 21.19
N ILE A 202 -30.72 7.05 21.63
CA ILE A 202 -29.92 6.20 22.53
C ILE A 202 -30.64 6.03 23.88
N LEU A 203 -31.13 7.11 24.50
CA LEU A 203 -31.82 7.02 25.81
C LEU A 203 -33.18 6.32 25.74
N ASN A 204 -33.84 6.31 24.58
CA ASN A 204 -35.09 5.58 24.34
C ASN A 204 -34.86 4.12 23.91
N SER A 205 -33.62 3.63 23.97
CA SER A 205 -33.23 2.27 23.58
C SER A 205 -32.48 1.55 24.72
N ASP A 206 -32.55 0.23 24.82
CA ASP A 206 -31.89 -0.56 25.88
C ASP A 206 -30.53 -1.11 25.42
N VAL A 207 -30.50 -1.64 24.20
CA VAL A 207 -29.30 -2.15 23.52
C VAL A 207 -29.00 -1.24 22.32
N VAL A 208 -27.75 -0.80 22.17
CA VAL A 208 -27.32 0.06 21.06
C VAL A 208 -26.25 -0.66 20.24
N VAL A 209 -26.55 -0.85 18.96
CA VAL A 209 -25.72 -1.51 17.97
C VAL A 209 -25.06 -0.44 17.10
N SER A 210 -23.74 -0.35 17.14
CA SER A 210 -22.98 0.69 16.45
C SER A 210 -21.49 0.32 16.34
N LEU A 211 -20.66 1.26 15.84
CA LEU A 211 -19.20 1.20 15.87
C LEU A 211 -18.62 2.50 16.45
N GLY A 212 -17.37 2.44 16.92
CA GLY A 212 -16.57 3.62 17.26
C GLY A 212 -17.22 4.51 18.31
N ARG A 213 -17.52 5.75 17.93
CA ARG A 213 -18.05 6.75 18.87
C ARG A 213 -19.46 6.42 19.37
N GLY A 214 -20.33 5.82 18.53
CA GLY A 214 -21.69 5.46 18.94
C GLY A 214 -21.74 4.44 20.08
N ILE A 215 -20.71 3.58 20.17
CA ILE A 215 -20.51 2.65 21.29
C ILE A 215 -20.19 3.41 22.58
N LEU A 216 -19.30 4.39 22.53
CA LEU A 216 -18.94 5.23 23.68
C LEU A 216 -20.08 6.16 24.13
N GLU A 217 -20.91 6.63 23.19
CA GLU A 217 -22.13 7.39 23.45
C GLU A 217 -23.18 6.51 24.16
N ALA A 218 -23.38 5.27 23.72
CA ALA A 218 -24.25 4.29 24.38
C ALA A 218 -23.80 3.96 25.80
N MET A 219 -22.50 3.71 26.00
CA MET A 219 -21.91 3.50 27.33
C MET A 219 -22.15 4.72 28.25
N SER A 220 -21.94 5.94 27.73
CA SER A 220 -22.13 7.19 28.49
C SER A 220 -23.60 7.47 28.83
N CYS A 221 -24.55 7.02 28.00
CA CYS A 221 -25.98 7.07 28.32
C CYS A 221 -26.46 5.94 29.25
N GLY A 222 -25.58 5.03 29.67
CA GLY A 222 -25.93 3.89 30.51
C GLY A 222 -26.86 2.91 29.77
N ARG A 223 -26.47 2.51 28.55
CA ARG A 223 -27.11 1.49 27.71
C ARG A 223 -26.13 0.40 27.34
N LEU A 224 -26.62 -0.79 26.96
CA LEU A 224 -25.75 -1.91 26.64
C LEU A 224 -25.21 -1.79 25.19
N PRO A 225 -23.90 -1.61 24.99
CA PRO A 225 -23.31 -1.49 23.66
C PRO A 225 -23.03 -2.87 23.02
N LEU A 226 -23.43 -3.02 21.76
CA LEU A 226 -23.06 -4.15 20.90
C LEU A 226 -22.24 -3.63 19.71
N VAL A 227 -20.97 -4.03 19.63
CA VAL A 227 -20.07 -3.71 18.52
C VAL A 227 -20.38 -4.68 17.37
N PHE A 228 -21.26 -4.28 16.45
CA PHE A 228 -21.64 -5.08 15.27
C PHE A 228 -22.16 -4.18 14.14
N ASP A 229 -21.55 -4.24 12.97
CA ASP A 229 -21.97 -3.46 11.80
C ASP A 229 -21.34 -4.04 10.49
N TYR A 230 -21.17 -3.23 9.45
CA TYR A 230 -20.60 -3.63 8.15
C TYR A 230 -19.20 -4.27 8.19
N ASN A 231 -18.40 -4.04 9.24
CA ASN A 231 -17.10 -4.71 9.43
C ASN A 231 -17.21 -6.11 10.05
N GLY A 232 -18.43 -6.57 10.38
CA GLY A 232 -18.64 -7.65 11.34
C GLY A 232 -18.79 -7.10 12.75
N GLY A 233 -18.62 -7.95 13.76
CA GLY A 233 -18.74 -7.59 15.16
C GLY A 233 -17.60 -8.08 16.03
N ASP A 234 -17.35 -7.34 17.10
CA ASP A 234 -16.46 -7.74 18.19
C ASP A 234 -17.25 -8.34 19.36
N GLY A 235 -18.55 -8.00 19.47
CA GLY A 235 -19.46 -8.50 20.50
C GLY A 235 -19.94 -7.40 21.46
N ILE A 236 -20.45 -7.78 22.62
CA ILE A 236 -20.89 -6.82 23.66
C ILE A 236 -19.68 -6.30 24.44
N VAL A 237 -19.66 -4.99 24.71
CA VAL A 237 -18.62 -4.41 25.56
C VAL A 237 -18.91 -4.78 27.02
N THR A 238 -17.93 -5.39 27.68
CA THR A 238 -17.91 -5.65 29.12
C THR A 238 -16.62 -5.09 29.70
N PRO A 239 -16.46 -5.03 31.05
CA PRO A 239 -15.20 -4.61 31.66
C PRO A 239 -13.99 -5.45 31.24
N ASP A 240 -14.21 -6.73 30.90
CA ASP A 240 -13.15 -7.63 30.42
C ASP A 240 -12.79 -7.34 28.94
N THR A 241 -13.77 -7.10 28.06
CA THR A 241 -13.52 -6.87 26.63
C THR A 241 -13.18 -5.41 26.27
N TYR A 242 -13.52 -4.45 27.13
CA TYR A 242 -13.31 -3.01 26.87
C TYR A 242 -11.85 -2.66 26.49
N TYR A 243 -10.87 -3.21 27.21
CA TYR A 243 -9.45 -2.90 26.97
C TYR A 243 -8.90 -3.48 25.66
N GLU A 244 -9.53 -4.52 25.13
CA GLU A 244 -9.26 -5.08 23.82
C GLU A 244 -9.98 -4.26 22.74
N PHE A 245 -11.29 -4.06 22.87
CA PHE A 245 -12.13 -3.38 21.88
C PHE A 245 -11.68 -1.94 21.62
N ARG A 246 -11.20 -1.24 22.65
CA ARG A 246 -10.66 0.12 22.49
C ARG A 246 -9.37 0.16 21.65
N GLN A 247 -8.60 -0.93 21.52
CA GLN A 247 -7.35 -0.93 20.75
C GLN A 247 -7.57 -0.74 19.24
N LYS A 248 -8.70 -1.25 18.72
CA LYS A 248 -9.18 -0.98 17.36
C LYS A 248 -10.32 0.03 17.32
N ASN A 249 -10.41 0.94 18.31
CA ASN A 249 -11.44 1.99 18.39
C ASN A 249 -12.88 1.47 18.18
N PHE A 250 -13.25 0.34 18.80
CA PHE A 250 -14.58 -0.28 18.71
C PHE A 250 -15.08 -0.47 17.26
N SER A 251 -14.20 -0.91 16.36
CA SER A 251 -14.45 -0.90 14.91
C SER A 251 -15.10 -2.16 14.34
N GLY A 252 -15.31 -3.21 15.14
CA GLY A 252 -15.82 -4.51 14.66
C GLY A 252 -14.75 -5.36 13.97
N ARG A 253 -13.47 -4.95 14.01
CA ARG A 253 -12.34 -5.57 13.29
C ARG A 253 -11.43 -6.43 14.16
N ILE A 254 -11.75 -6.70 15.42
CA ILE A 254 -10.96 -7.61 16.27
C ILE A 254 -11.34 -9.04 15.92
N ASN A 255 -12.63 -9.37 16.05
CA ASN A 255 -13.16 -10.68 15.70
C ASN A 255 -13.75 -10.70 14.28
N SER A 256 -14.28 -9.56 13.81
CA SER A 256 -15.00 -9.47 12.52
C SER A 256 -16.13 -10.51 12.38
N GLU A 257 -16.74 -10.89 13.52
CA GLU A 257 -17.66 -12.02 13.61
C GLU A 257 -19.00 -11.68 12.92
N LYS A 258 -19.52 -12.63 12.14
CA LYS A 258 -20.85 -12.54 11.52
C LYS A 258 -21.88 -13.17 12.45
N TYR A 259 -22.35 -12.40 13.44
CA TYR A 259 -23.38 -12.88 14.37
C TYR A 259 -24.71 -13.17 13.67
N ASN A 260 -25.27 -14.34 13.92
CA ASN A 260 -26.69 -14.61 13.64
C ASN A 260 -27.59 -14.13 14.78
N ALA A 261 -28.90 -14.11 14.55
CA ALA A 261 -29.86 -13.59 15.53
C ALA A 261 -29.84 -14.33 16.87
N ASP A 262 -29.67 -15.66 16.87
CA ASP A 262 -29.67 -16.45 18.10
C ASP A 262 -28.42 -16.18 18.94
N GLN A 263 -27.26 -15.96 18.31
CA GLN A 263 -26.04 -15.53 18.99
C GLN A 263 -26.19 -14.13 19.63
N ILE A 264 -26.78 -13.16 18.92
CA ILE A 264 -27.03 -11.82 19.48
C ILE A 264 -27.98 -11.91 20.67
N ILE A 265 -29.03 -12.75 20.58
CA ILE A 265 -29.96 -12.98 21.68
C ILE A 265 -29.25 -13.61 22.89
N GLU A 266 -28.38 -14.60 22.68
CA GLU A 266 -27.58 -15.21 23.76
C GLU A 266 -26.66 -14.16 24.42
N LEU A 267 -25.98 -13.33 23.64
CA LEU A 267 -25.14 -12.24 24.16
C LEU A 267 -25.97 -11.24 24.99
N ILE A 268 -27.12 -10.80 24.49
CA ILE A 268 -28.02 -9.88 25.21
C ILE A 268 -28.52 -10.54 26.51
N GLN A 269 -28.99 -11.79 26.46
CA GLN A 269 -29.46 -12.51 27.66
C GLN A 269 -28.37 -12.71 28.71
N LYS A 270 -27.11 -12.90 28.28
CA LYS A 270 -25.96 -13.12 29.15
C LYS A 270 -25.41 -11.84 29.77
N PHE A 271 -25.44 -10.72 29.03
CA PHE A 271 -24.72 -9.50 29.40
C PHE A 271 -25.60 -8.27 29.64
N TYR A 272 -26.93 -8.33 29.41
CA TYR A 272 -27.87 -7.30 29.85
C TYR A 272 -28.10 -7.42 31.36
N THR A 273 -27.13 -6.93 32.14
CA THR A 273 -27.24 -6.80 33.59
C THR A 273 -26.90 -5.38 34.02
N ARG A 274 -27.41 -4.99 35.19
CA ARG A 274 -27.20 -3.65 35.74
C ARG A 274 -25.72 -3.39 36.01
N GLU A 275 -25.00 -4.40 36.50
CA GLU A 275 -23.58 -4.34 36.84
C GLU A 275 -22.72 -4.05 35.60
N ILE A 276 -23.02 -4.66 34.45
CA ILE A 276 -22.29 -4.44 33.20
C ILE A 276 -22.59 -3.04 32.64
N ILE A 277 -23.84 -2.60 32.69
CA ILE A 277 -24.24 -1.27 32.23
C ILE A 277 -23.61 -0.16 33.11
N GLU A 278 -23.63 -0.32 34.43
CA GLU A 278 -23.00 0.63 35.37
C GLU A 278 -21.46 0.64 35.21
N ALA A 279 -20.81 -0.51 35.06
CA ALA A 279 -19.37 -0.57 34.83
C ALA A 279 -18.94 0.02 33.47
N ASN A 280 -19.73 -0.19 32.41
CA ASN A 280 -19.50 0.45 31.11
C ASN A 280 -19.64 1.98 31.20
N LEU A 281 -20.63 2.48 31.95
CA LEU A 281 -20.78 3.91 32.22
C LEU A 281 -19.56 4.48 32.97
N GLU A 282 -19.09 3.79 34.01
CA GLU A 282 -17.88 4.20 34.75
C GLU A 282 -16.64 4.26 33.84
N LEU A 283 -16.42 3.26 32.99
CA LEU A 283 -15.32 3.24 32.02
C LEU A 283 -15.41 4.39 31.00
N ALA A 284 -16.61 4.71 30.50
CA ALA A 284 -16.83 5.81 29.57
C ALA A 284 -16.59 7.18 30.23
N VAL A 285 -17.07 7.38 31.46
CA VAL A 285 -16.81 8.61 32.23
C VAL A 285 -15.32 8.73 32.60
N GLN A 286 -14.66 7.64 32.98
CA GLN A 286 -13.25 7.67 33.39
C GLN A 286 -12.29 7.96 32.22
N PHE A 287 -12.49 7.31 31.07
CA PHE A 287 -11.51 7.32 29.97
C PHE A 287 -11.93 8.14 28.74
N HIS A 288 -13.20 8.50 28.62
CA HIS A 288 -13.76 9.15 27.43
C HIS A 288 -14.52 10.45 27.71
N ASP A 289 -14.46 11.01 28.92
CA ASP A 289 -14.99 12.36 29.18
C ASP A 289 -14.23 13.42 28.35
N ILE A 290 -14.98 14.23 27.60
CA ILE A 290 -14.42 15.28 26.74
C ILE A 290 -13.51 16.26 27.50
N ARG A 291 -13.74 16.48 28.80
CA ARG A 291 -12.91 17.35 29.65
C ARG A 291 -11.49 16.81 29.78
N THR A 292 -11.36 15.53 30.14
CA THR A 292 -10.08 14.80 30.23
C THR A 292 -9.37 14.71 28.88
N ILE A 293 -10.14 14.59 27.78
CA ILE A 293 -9.58 14.60 26.42
C ILE A 293 -9.11 16.01 26.01
N ALA A 294 -9.87 17.06 26.32
CA ALA A 294 -9.48 18.44 26.06
C ALA A 294 -8.21 18.84 26.81
N GLU A 295 -8.04 18.39 28.07
CA GLU A 295 -6.81 18.57 28.84
C GLU A 295 -5.59 17.91 28.16
N GLN A 296 -5.73 16.68 27.65
CA GLN A 296 -4.65 16.01 26.90
C GLN A 296 -4.24 16.79 25.64
N TYR A 297 -5.20 17.29 24.87
CA TYR A 297 -4.92 18.17 23.74
C TYR A 297 -4.27 19.49 24.18
N PHE A 298 -4.74 20.09 25.28
CA PHE A 298 -4.20 21.36 25.79
C PHE A 298 -2.72 21.27 26.21
N GLU A 299 -2.28 20.15 26.80
CA GLU A 299 -0.87 19.92 27.09
C GLU A 299 -0.03 19.76 25.82
N LEU A 300 -0.55 19.08 24.78
CA LEU A 300 0.09 19.09 23.46
C LEU A 300 0.14 20.50 22.85
N TYR A 301 -0.88 21.32 23.10
CA TYR A 301 -0.94 22.68 22.58
C TYR A 301 0.12 23.60 23.20
N LYS A 302 0.30 23.53 24.52
CA LYS A 302 1.40 24.22 25.22
C LYS A 302 2.77 23.78 24.70
N LEU A 303 2.96 22.47 24.47
CA LEU A 303 4.21 21.95 23.89
C LEU A 303 4.46 22.49 22.48
N GLY A 304 3.40 22.68 21.69
CA GLY A 304 3.47 23.32 20.38
C GLY A 304 3.84 24.80 20.46
N GLU A 305 3.19 25.55 21.33
CA GLU A 305 3.47 26.97 21.56
C GLU A 305 4.92 27.22 22.01
N GLN A 306 5.47 26.36 22.87
CA GLN A 306 6.88 26.39 23.28
C GLN A 306 7.87 26.12 22.12
N LYS A 307 7.40 25.53 21.00
CA LYS A 307 8.18 25.24 19.79
C LYS A 307 7.95 26.23 18.63
N ARG A 308 7.13 27.28 18.83
CA ARG A 308 6.72 28.32 17.84
C ARG A 308 7.89 29.04 17.14
N ASP A 309 9.11 28.90 17.65
CA ASP A 309 10.34 29.54 17.18
C ASP A 309 11.09 28.80 16.05
N SER A 310 10.52 27.70 15.53
CA SER A 310 11.10 26.91 14.43
C SER A 310 10.59 27.38 13.06
N ILE A 311 11.46 28.04 12.27
CA ILE A 311 11.11 28.45 10.90
C ILE A 311 11.13 27.24 9.97
N VAL A 312 9.99 27.02 9.30
CA VAL A 312 9.80 25.95 8.32
C VAL A 312 9.90 26.47 6.89
N THR A 313 10.69 25.80 6.05
CA THR A 313 10.64 25.98 4.58
C THR A 313 9.47 25.20 3.99
N ILE A 314 8.63 25.87 3.20
CA ILE A 314 7.58 25.24 2.39
C ILE A 314 8.24 24.34 1.33
N ASP A 315 7.98 23.04 1.38
CA ASP A 315 8.48 22.09 0.37
C ASP A 315 7.66 22.25 -0.94
N PRO A 316 8.30 22.39 -2.11
CA PRO A 316 7.61 22.38 -3.40
C PRO A 316 6.71 21.15 -3.64
N GLN A 317 7.04 19.97 -3.09
CA GLN A 317 6.19 18.78 -3.21
C GLN A 317 4.88 18.91 -2.42
N ILE A 318 4.87 19.71 -1.34
CA ILE A 318 3.62 20.03 -0.63
C ILE A 318 2.69 20.89 -1.49
N MET A 319 3.18 21.65 -2.48
CA MET A 319 2.28 22.32 -3.45
C MET A 319 1.60 21.33 -4.39
N GLU A 320 2.27 20.24 -4.80
CA GLU A 320 1.66 19.19 -5.62
C GLU A 320 0.56 18.47 -4.82
N TYR A 321 0.84 18.10 -3.56
CA TYR A 321 -0.19 17.57 -2.65
C TYR A 321 -1.32 18.55 -2.33
N LEU A 322 -1.07 19.87 -2.36
CA LEU A 322 -2.11 20.88 -2.21
C LEU A 322 -3.02 20.91 -3.45
N ILE A 323 -2.44 20.82 -4.64
CA ILE A 323 -3.19 20.72 -5.91
C ILE A 323 -4.03 19.44 -5.95
N GLU A 324 -3.48 18.30 -5.51
CA GLU A 324 -4.23 17.04 -5.33
C GLU A 324 -5.35 17.16 -4.28
N GLY A 325 -5.05 17.73 -3.11
CA GLY A 325 -6.03 17.90 -2.02
C GLY A 325 -7.21 18.79 -2.41
N TYR A 326 -6.96 19.88 -3.12
CA TYR A 326 -8.03 20.74 -3.65
C TYR A 326 -8.83 20.08 -4.77
N SER A 327 -8.27 19.10 -5.49
CA SER A 327 -9.01 18.34 -6.52
C SER A 327 -10.06 17.39 -5.93
N PHE A 328 -9.82 16.84 -4.73
CA PHE A 328 -10.65 15.78 -4.13
C PHE A 328 -12.05 16.24 -3.65
N ALA A 329 -12.29 17.54 -3.50
CA ALA A 329 -13.54 18.09 -2.98
C ALA A 329 -14.35 18.88 -4.02
N GLY A 330 -15.26 18.24 -4.76
CA GLY A 330 -16.42 18.97 -5.32
C GLY A 330 -17.29 19.54 -4.18
N LYS A 331 -18.02 20.66 -4.31
CA LYS A 331 -18.27 21.54 -5.47
C LYS A 331 -18.12 23.01 -5.02
N GLU A 332 -17.18 23.76 -5.60
CA GLU A 332 -17.25 25.23 -5.82
C GLU A 332 -15.92 25.73 -6.42
N ILE A 333 -15.88 25.86 -7.76
CA ILE A 333 -14.64 26.14 -8.51
C ILE A 333 -14.10 27.54 -8.19
N VAL A 334 -14.98 28.54 -8.14
CA VAL A 334 -14.63 29.96 -7.99
C VAL A 334 -13.87 30.24 -6.67
N GLN A 335 -14.30 29.62 -5.57
CA GLN A 335 -13.69 29.87 -4.27
C GLN A 335 -12.33 29.19 -4.11
N LYS A 336 -12.18 28.01 -4.72
CA LYS A 336 -10.90 27.30 -4.79
C LYS A 336 -9.87 28.03 -5.65
N GLU A 337 -10.29 28.65 -6.77
CA GLU A 337 -9.43 29.51 -7.58
C GLU A 337 -8.94 30.73 -6.80
N LYS A 338 -9.80 31.39 -6.00
CA LYS A 338 -9.38 32.50 -5.12
C LYS A 338 -8.33 32.05 -4.09
N ASN A 339 -8.61 30.96 -3.36
CA ASN A 339 -7.68 30.41 -2.37
C ASN A 339 -6.34 30.04 -3.04
N LEU A 340 -6.35 29.27 -4.13
CA LEU A 340 -5.14 28.88 -4.86
C LEU A 340 -4.34 30.09 -5.39
N LYS A 341 -5.03 31.11 -5.91
CA LYS A 341 -4.37 32.35 -6.38
C LYS A 341 -3.68 33.09 -5.24
N TYR A 342 -4.34 33.25 -4.09
CA TYR A 342 -3.74 33.84 -2.89
C TYR A 342 -2.49 33.08 -2.44
N LEU A 343 -2.56 31.74 -2.39
CA LEU A 343 -1.41 30.90 -2.02
C LEU A 343 -0.22 31.04 -2.99
N LEU A 344 -0.49 31.15 -4.30
CA LEU A 344 0.53 31.39 -5.33
C LEU A 344 1.15 32.80 -5.25
N GLU A 345 0.40 33.80 -4.79
CA GLU A 345 0.92 35.16 -4.56
C GLU A 345 1.84 35.20 -3.32
N VAL A 346 1.44 34.59 -2.20
CA VAL A 346 2.26 34.46 -0.99
C VAL A 346 3.59 33.75 -1.27
N LYS A 347 3.57 32.67 -2.08
CA LYS A 347 4.77 31.93 -2.48
C LYS A 347 5.80 32.82 -3.20
N LYS A 348 5.36 33.64 -4.16
CA LYS A 348 6.25 34.52 -4.96
C LYS A 348 6.97 35.56 -4.09
N VAL A 349 6.28 36.10 -3.08
CA VAL A 349 6.86 37.09 -2.15
C VAL A 349 7.98 36.46 -1.31
N ASN A 350 7.79 35.23 -0.84
CA ASN A 350 8.80 34.51 -0.05
C ASN A 350 10.05 34.14 -0.87
N GLU A 351 9.88 33.65 -2.10
CA GLU A 351 11.01 33.31 -2.99
C GLU A 351 11.86 34.54 -3.34
N ALA A 352 11.24 35.71 -3.58
CA ALA A 352 11.95 36.95 -3.89
C ALA A 352 12.84 37.45 -2.73
N ASN A 353 12.40 37.27 -1.48
CA ASN A 353 13.16 37.67 -0.30
C ASN A 353 14.39 36.77 -0.06
N GLU A 354 14.33 35.47 -0.40
CA GLU A 354 15.46 34.55 -0.22
C GLU A 354 16.62 34.87 -1.19
N VAL A 355 16.31 35.26 -2.43
CA VAL A 355 17.32 35.67 -3.45
C VAL A 355 18.10 36.89 -2.97
N ARG A 356 17.39 37.93 -2.52
CA ARG A 356 17.98 39.23 -2.13
C ARG A 356 18.97 39.11 -0.97
N LEU A 357 18.71 38.22 0.00
CA LEU A 357 19.66 37.91 1.08
C LEU A 357 20.91 37.14 0.58
N SER A 358 20.77 36.32 -0.46
CA SER A 358 21.89 35.55 -0.99
C SER A 358 22.90 36.39 -1.77
N GLU A 359 22.45 37.47 -2.41
CA GLU A 359 23.32 38.36 -3.18
C GLU A 359 24.16 39.23 -2.24
N SER A 360 23.52 39.93 -1.28
CA SER A 360 24.19 40.83 -0.33
C SER A 360 25.31 40.13 0.47
N LEU A 361 25.13 38.88 0.89
CA LEU A 361 26.19 38.17 1.62
C LEU A 361 27.37 37.75 0.73
N THR A 362 27.15 37.56 -0.58
CA THR A 362 28.23 37.22 -1.50
C THR A 362 29.20 38.40 -1.66
N GLU A 363 28.68 39.63 -1.68
CA GLU A 363 29.48 40.86 -1.73
C GLU A 363 30.28 41.06 -0.43
N MET A 364 29.65 40.90 0.74
CA MET A 364 30.33 41.03 2.04
C MET A 364 31.43 39.99 2.26
N GLN A 365 31.23 38.74 1.79
CA GLN A 365 32.27 37.70 1.83
C GLN A 365 33.51 38.06 0.98
N ALA A 366 33.30 38.70 -0.17
CA ALA A 366 34.40 39.14 -1.04
C ALA A 366 35.20 40.30 -0.42
N GLU A 367 34.50 41.25 0.24
CA GLU A 367 35.14 42.35 0.98
C GLU A 367 35.99 41.84 2.15
N GLN A 368 35.45 40.91 2.96
CA GLN A 368 36.17 40.27 4.07
C GLN A 368 37.43 39.54 3.59
N ALA A 369 37.34 38.76 2.52
CA ALA A 369 38.47 38.00 1.97
C ALA A 369 39.63 38.91 1.54
N LYS A 370 39.31 40.08 0.96
CA LYS A 370 40.30 41.09 0.57
C LYS A 370 41.00 41.69 1.79
N LEU A 371 40.26 42.08 2.83
CA LEU A 371 40.84 42.64 4.06
C LEU A 371 41.77 41.63 4.77
N MET A 372 41.44 40.34 4.77
CA MET A 372 42.34 39.30 5.30
C MET A 372 43.63 39.17 4.49
N GLN A 373 43.57 39.28 3.15
CA GLN A 373 44.75 39.25 2.29
C GLN A 373 45.65 40.46 2.56
N ASP A 374 45.10 41.67 2.60
CA ASP A 374 45.83 42.91 2.85
C ASP A 374 46.51 42.88 4.24
N ARG A 375 45.84 42.33 5.26
CA ARG A 375 46.39 42.09 6.61
C ARG A 375 47.56 41.10 6.59
N ASP A 376 47.41 39.95 5.94
CA ASP A 376 48.44 38.90 5.94
C ASP A 376 49.70 39.35 5.17
N GLU A 377 49.54 40.23 4.18
CA GLU A 377 50.67 40.88 3.51
C GLU A 377 51.36 41.91 4.43
N ALA A 378 50.60 42.73 5.16
CA ALA A 378 51.16 43.67 6.14
C ALA A 378 51.97 42.96 7.25
N VAL A 379 51.47 41.83 7.77
CA VAL A 379 52.19 41.00 8.76
C VAL A 379 53.49 40.43 8.20
N LYS A 380 53.51 39.97 6.94
CA LYS A 380 54.74 39.51 6.28
C LYS A 380 55.77 40.63 6.12
N GLN A 381 55.34 41.83 5.71
CA GLN A 381 56.21 42.99 5.60
C GLN A 381 56.82 43.37 6.96
N GLN A 382 56.04 43.35 8.04
CA GLN A 382 56.52 43.61 9.41
C GLN A 382 57.56 42.55 9.86
N ALA A 383 57.28 41.26 9.62
CA ALA A 383 58.20 40.18 9.98
C ALA A 383 59.52 40.23 9.19
N GLN A 384 59.47 40.61 7.91
CA GLN A 384 60.67 40.83 7.11
C GLN A 384 61.51 42.00 7.65
N LEU A 385 60.87 43.15 7.94
CA LEU A 385 61.56 44.33 8.48
C LEU A 385 62.26 44.02 9.81
N LYS A 386 61.61 43.23 10.67
CA LYS A 386 62.19 42.79 11.94
C LYS A 386 63.42 41.88 11.75
N SER A 387 63.37 40.97 10.78
CA SER A 387 64.54 40.13 10.44
C SER A 387 65.69 40.93 9.83
N GLU A 388 65.39 42.00 9.08
CA GLU A 388 66.40 42.91 8.54
C GLU A 388 67.06 43.74 9.66
N LEU A 389 66.28 44.23 10.64
CA LEU A 389 66.81 44.87 11.85
C LEU A 389 67.72 43.92 12.65
N GLU A 390 67.26 42.70 12.96
CA GLU A 390 68.05 41.70 13.71
C GLU A 390 69.38 41.35 13.01
N LYS A 391 69.39 41.25 11.67
CA LYS A 391 70.62 41.02 10.89
C LYS A 391 71.57 42.22 10.92
N THR A 392 71.02 43.43 10.90
CA THR A 392 71.78 44.69 10.95
C THR A 392 72.43 44.85 12.32
N GLU A 393 71.65 44.73 13.40
CA GLU A 393 72.16 44.69 14.77
C GLU A 393 73.23 43.60 14.96
N ALA A 394 73.01 42.38 14.45
CA ALA A 394 73.99 41.29 14.56
C ALA A 394 75.26 41.48 13.71
N THR A 395 75.26 42.40 12.74
CA THR A 395 76.41 42.74 11.91
C THR A 395 77.25 43.82 12.60
N LEU A 396 76.65 44.96 12.97
CA LEU A 396 77.36 46.02 13.68
C LEU A 396 77.87 45.54 15.06
N ASN A 397 77.14 44.69 15.78
CA ASN A 397 77.66 44.10 17.02
C ASN A 397 78.92 43.24 16.80
N ARG A 398 79.06 42.57 15.65
CA ARG A 398 80.30 41.83 15.32
C ARG A 398 81.45 42.78 15.02
N GLU A 399 81.19 43.91 14.36
CA GLU A 399 82.20 44.96 14.13
C GLU A 399 82.65 45.58 15.46
N ILE A 400 81.73 45.93 16.36
CA ILE A 400 82.01 46.45 17.71
C ILE A 400 82.86 45.44 18.52
N VAL A 401 82.55 44.14 18.48
CA VAL A 401 83.35 43.09 19.14
C VAL A 401 84.74 42.99 18.51
N THR A 402 84.85 43.06 17.18
CA THR A 402 86.12 42.99 16.45
C THR A 402 87.03 44.18 16.80
N LEU A 403 86.50 45.41 16.77
CA LEU A 403 87.20 46.62 17.20
C LEU A 403 87.66 46.52 18.67
N THR A 404 86.81 45.98 19.54
CA THR A 404 87.14 45.78 20.97
C THR A 404 88.25 44.73 21.19
N GLN A 405 88.30 43.68 20.36
CA GLN A 405 89.39 42.68 20.38
C GLN A 405 90.70 43.21 19.78
N MET A 406 90.62 44.09 18.77
CA MET A 406 91.79 44.77 18.22
C MET A 406 92.41 45.72 19.25
N ALA A 407 91.60 46.48 19.99
CA ALA A 407 92.05 47.34 21.08
C ALA A 407 92.74 46.61 22.24
N THR A 408 92.55 45.29 22.39
CA THR A 408 93.16 44.48 23.47
C THR A 408 94.42 43.72 23.05
N SER A 409 94.85 43.77 21.79
CA SER A 409 95.88 42.83 21.27
C SER A 409 97.16 43.44 20.69
N LYS A 410 97.30 44.77 20.56
CA LYS A 410 98.57 45.46 20.19
C LYS A 410 98.69 46.87 20.77
N ASP A 411 99.92 47.34 20.97
CA ASP A 411 100.26 48.75 21.24
C ASP A 411 99.85 49.67 20.07
N ILE A 412 98.62 50.18 20.13
CA ILE A 412 98.05 51.19 19.21
C ILE A 412 97.28 52.21 20.07
N GLN A 413 97.24 53.49 19.66
CA GLN A 413 96.60 54.55 20.43
C GLN A 413 95.11 54.27 20.65
N ILE A 414 94.73 54.04 21.91
CA ILE A 414 93.39 53.61 22.32
C ILE A 414 92.30 54.62 21.91
N GLN A 415 92.62 55.92 21.89
CA GLN A 415 91.65 57.00 21.63
C GLN A 415 91.03 56.97 20.22
N ASP A 416 91.79 56.64 19.17
CA ASP A 416 91.25 56.63 17.80
C ASP A 416 90.29 55.46 17.58
N LEU A 417 90.61 54.29 18.16
CA LEU A 417 89.75 53.09 18.12
C LEU A 417 88.48 53.24 18.99
N GLU A 418 88.55 53.98 20.09
CA GLU A 418 87.36 54.34 20.88
C GLU A 418 86.43 55.28 20.08
N PHE A 419 86.98 56.25 19.35
CA PHE A 419 86.20 57.16 18.50
C PHE A 419 85.53 56.44 17.31
N GLU A 420 86.24 55.53 16.61
CA GLU A 420 85.62 54.71 15.56
C GLU A 420 84.50 53.81 16.13
N LYS A 421 84.72 53.20 17.29
CA LYS A 421 83.72 52.39 17.99
C LYS A 421 82.49 53.20 18.40
N GLU A 422 82.68 54.44 18.88
CA GLU A 422 81.60 55.37 19.21
C GLU A 422 80.83 55.80 17.94
N GLY A 423 81.53 55.99 16.81
CA GLY A 423 80.91 56.21 15.49
C GLY A 423 80.00 55.06 15.04
N VAL A 424 80.47 53.81 15.16
CA VAL A 424 79.68 52.61 14.82
C VAL A 424 78.48 52.43 15.77
N LEU A 425 78.64 52.76 17.07
CA LEU A 425 77.55 52.75 18.05
C LEU A 425 76.47 53.79 17.72
N ASN A 426 76.85 55.03 17.40
CA ASN A 426 75.91 56.07 16.98
C ASN A 426 75.19 55.71 15.67
N GLN A 427 75.88 55.08 14.72
CA GLN A 427 75.25 54.58 13.48
C GLN A 427 74.25 53.45 13.79
N LEU A 428 74.59 52.54 14.70
CA LEU A 428 73.70 51.47 15.14
C LEU A 428 72.43 52.02 15.80
N GLU A 429 72.56 53.00 16.70
CA GLU A 429 71.41 53.64 17.34
C GLU A 429 70.52 54.36 16.33
N PHE A 430 71.10 55.10 15.37
CA PHE A 430 70.34 55.78 14.32
C PHE A 430 69.57 54.82 13.39
N GLU A 431 70.23 53.76 12.90
CA GLU A 431 69.54 52.76 12.07
C GLU A 431 68.47 51.99 12.87
N ARG A 432 68.75 51.68 14.13
CA ARG A 432 67.80 51.04 15.04
C ARG A 432 66.57 51.92 15.29
N GLU A 433 66.71 53.20 15.59
CA GLU A 433 65.56 54.12 15.71
C GLU A 433 64.79 54.24 14.39
N ARG A 434 65.49 54.31 13.25
CA ARG A 434 64.84 54.37 11.94
C ARG A 434 63.98 53.12 11.68
N PHE A 435 64.51 51.93 11.94
CA PHE A 435 63.76 50.68 11.79
C PHE A 435 62.63 50.55 12.80
N LEU A 436 62.83 50.95 14.06
CA LEU A 436 61.77 50.94 15.09
C LEU A 436 60.59 51.85 14.73
N ASN A 437 60.86 53.05 14.21
CA ASN A 437 59.80 53.96 13.74
C ASN A 437 59.03 53.39 12.54
N GLN A 438 59.71 52.71 11.61
CA GLN A 438 59.04 52.01 10.51
C GLN A 438 58.24 50.78 10.99
N LEU A 439 58.75 50.07 12.00
CA LEU A 439 58.07 48.95 12.63
C LEU A 439 56.78 49.40 13.31
N ASP A 440 56.81 50.49 14.10
CA ASP A 440 55.64 51.06 14.76
C ASP A 440 54.58 51.53 13.75
N GLN A 441 54.99 52.18 12.65
CA GLN A 441 54.05 52.56 11.59
C GLN A 441 53.39 51.34 10.94
N LYS A 442 54.14 50.25 10.72
CA LYS A 442 53.58 48.98 10.20
C LYS A 442 52.71 48.26 11.23
N GLU A 443 53.07 48.28 12.51
CA GLU A 443 52.27 47.70 13.60
C GLU A 443 50.93 48.41 13.76
N ASN A 444 50.91 49.74 13.69
CA ASN A 444 49.68 50.52 13.74
C ASN A 444 48.78 50.24 12.51
N ASN A 445 49.34 50.10 11.31
CA ASN A 445 48.56 49.71 10.13
C ASN A 445 48.01 48.27 10.23
N THR A 446 48.82 47.31 10.71
CA THR A 446 48.39 45.93 10.97
C THR A 446 47.30 45.88 12.05
N ARG A 447 47.39 46.70 13.10
CA ARG A 447 46.38 46.82 14.16
C ARG A 447 45.05 47.39 13.61
N TYR A 448 45.11 48.41 12.77
CA TYR A 448 43.93 48.99 12.11
C TYR A 448 43.22 47.98 11.19
N LEU A 449 43.98 47.26 10.36
CA LEU A 449 43.42 46.18 9.52
C LEU A 449 42.83 45.03 10.35
N LEU A 450 43.41 44.72 11.51
CA LEU A 450 42.86 43.76 12.48
C LEU A 450 41.52 44.22 13.08
N GLU A 451 41.35 45.51 13.36
CA GLU A 451 40.09 46.06 13.86
C GLU A 451 39.01 46.07 12.78
N LEU A 452 39.32 46.54 11.56
CA LEU A 452 38.40 46.47 10.41
C LEU A 452 37.98 45.02 10.08
N THR A 453 38.93 44.08 10.12
CA THR A 453 38.61 42.66 9.91
C THR A 453 37.67 42.16 11.00
N ARG A 454 37.89 42.53 12.28
CA ARG A 454 37.01 42.15 13.40
C ARG A 454 35.63 42.77 13.33
N GLU A 455 35.49 43.99 12.81
CA GLU A 455 34.18 44.61 12.58
C GLU A 455 33.43 43.90 11.46
N LYS A 456 34.10 43.59 10.34
CA LYS A 456 33.52 42.80 9.24
C LYS A 456 33.22 41.36 9.64
N ASP A 457 34.04 40.74 10.48
CA ASP A 457 33.78 39.44 11.09
C ASP A 457 32.51 39.51 11.97
N LYS A 458 32.30 40.58 12.74
CA LYS A 458 31.07 40.79 13.53
C LYS A 458 29.83 41.07 12.67
N GLU A 459 29.95 41.83 11.59
CA GLU A 459 28.84 42.04 10.63
C GLU A 459 28.46 40.71 9.96
N LEU A 460 29.45 39.94 9.51
CA LEU A 460 29.22 38.63 8.93
C LEU A 460 28.73 37.62 9.97
N GLU A 461 29.25 37.61 11.20
CA GLU A 461 28.72 36.80 12.30
C GLU A 461 27.28 37.22 12.67
N SER A 462 26.92 38.50 12.58
CA SER A 462 25.53 38.95 12.74
C SER A 462 24.62 38.30 11.69
N ILE A 463 25.03 38.27 10.41
CA ILE A 463 24.23 37.63 9.36
C ILE A 463 24.30 36.09 9.45
N TYR A 464 25.47 35.49 9.68
CA TYR A 464 25.63 34.04 9.92
C TYR A 464 24.91 33.56 11.17
N SER A 465 24.73 34.41 12.18
CA SER A 465 23.98 34.11 13.39
C SER A 465 22.48 34.38 13.24
N SER A 466 22.09 35.27 12.32
CA SER A 466 20.69 35.55 11.96
C SER A 466 19.95 34.26 11.58
N ARG A 467 18.65 34.20 11.91
CA ARG A 467 17.80 33.03 11.61
C ARG A 467 17.76 32.73 10.10
N SER A 468 17.77 33.77 9.26
CA SER A 468 17.65 33.68 7.80
C SER A 468 18.82 32.94 7.13
N TRP A 469 20.07 33.25 7.50
CA TRP A 469 21.21 32.65 6.79
C TRP A 469 21.52 31.21 7.20
N LYS A 470 21.34 30.86 8.48
CA LYS A 470 21.50 29.47 8.97
C LYS A 470 20.61 28.48 8.20
N LEU A 471 19.47 28.97 7.71
CA LEU A 471 18.51 28.25 6.88
C LEU A 471 19.03 28.04 5.44
N ILE A 472 19.39 29.12 4.74
CA ILE A 472 19.95 29.10 3.37
C ILE A 472 21.19 28.20 3.29
N ALA A 473 22.05 28.22 4.32
CA ALA A 473 23.25 27.39 4.39
C ALA A 473 22.94 25.87 4.44
N LYS A 474 21.88 25.45 5.15
CA LYS A 474 21.41 24.05 5.16
C LYS A 474 20.87 23.63 3.79
N VAL A 475 20.03 24.46 3.16
CA VAL A 475 19.44 24.19 1.84
C VAL A 475 20.52 24.08 0.75
N LYS A 476 21.49 25.01 0.71
CA LYS A 476 22.63 24.94 -0.22
C LYS A 476 23.52 23.72 0.03
N LYS A 477 23.67 23.27 1.29
CA LYS A 477 24.41 22.04 1.64
C LYS A 477 23.68 20.79 1.14
N TYR A 478 22.36 20.71 1.29
CA TYR A 478 21.52 19.62 0.81
C TYR A 478 21.48 19.57 -0.74
N ARG A 479 21.21 20.69 -1.42
CA ARG A 479 21.27 20.79 -2.89
C ARG A 479 22.66 20.43 -3.47
N ARG A 480 23.76 20.78 -2.78
CA ARG A 480 25.13 20.35 -3.17
C ARG A 480 25.39 18.87 -2.92
N TRP A 481 24.80 18.27 -1.87
CA TRP A 481 24.90 16.85 -1.60
C TRP A 481 24.16 16.03 -2.66
N VAL A 482 22.92 16.40 -2.99
CA VAL A 482 22.14 15.81 -4.09
C VAL A 482 22.85 15.96 -5.45
N LYS A 483 23.30 17.17 -5.82
CA LYS A 483 24.05 17.36 -7.08
C LYS A 483 25.38 16.57 -7.13
N LYS A 484 26.08 16.35 -6.00
CA LYS A 484 27.29 15.51 -5.98
C LYS A 484 26.99 14.00 -5.98
N GLY A 485 25.89 13.57 -5.37
CA GLY A 485 25.42 12.19 -5.43
C GLY A 485 25.08 11.75 -6.85
N ILE A 486 24.35 12.60 -7.58
CA ILE A 486 23.98 12.37 -8.98
C ILE A 486 25.20 12.44 -9.91
N ALA A 487 26.16 13.35 -9.67
CA ALA A 487 27.28 13.57 -10.57
C ALA A 487 28.48 12.62 -10.41
N ASN A 488 28.63 11.88 -9.29
CA ASN A 488 29.73 10.91 -9.17
C ASN A 488 29.50 9.83 -8.07
N PRO A 489 28.73 8.77 -8.35
CA PRO A 489 28.35 7.75 -7.36
C PRO A 489 29.55 7.05 -6.67
N LYS A 490 30.66 6.86 -7.39
CA LYS A 490 31.82 6.08 -6.91
C LYS A 490 32.66 6.78 -5.85
N LEU A 491 32.54 8.11 -5.67
CA LEU A 491 33.36 8.86 -4.70
C LEU A 491 32.77 8.87 -3.28
N ALA A 492 31.44 8.73 -3.14
CA ALA A 492 30.78 8.65 -1.83
C ALA A 492 31.15 7.34 -1.10
N ILE A 493 31.12 6.23 -1.82
CA ILE A 493 31.45 4.88 -1.32
C ILE A 493 32.91 4.83 -0.83
N LYS A 494 33.84 5.49 -1.52
CA LYS A 494 35.28 5.43 -1.21
C LYS A 494 35.72 6.21 0.04
N LYS A 495 34.90 7.14 0.55
CA LYS A 495 35.22 7.91 1.78
C LYS A 495 34.70 7.30 3.07
N LEU A 496 33.69 6.43 3.00
CA LEU A 496 33.25 5.62 4.15
C LEU A 496 34.26 4.50 4.48
N ALA A 497 35.03 4.03 3.51
CA ALA A 497 35.97 2.91 3.65
C ALA A 497 37.29 3.23 4.40
N ASN A 498 37.64 4.50 4.63
CA ASN A 498 38.99 4.90 5.07
C ASN A 498 39.11 5.39 6.53
N ARG A 499 38.12 5.15 7.38
CA ARG A 499 38.28 5.27 8.85
C ARG A 499 38.46 3.88 9.46
N ASN A 500 39.72 3.40 9.52
CA ASN A 500 40.33 2.57 10.59
C ASN A 500 41.52 1.72 10.07
N GLN A 501 42.76 2.21 10.30
CA GLN A 501 44.02 1.46 10.38
C GLN A 501 44.86 2.15 11.48
N SER A 502 45.64 1.51 12.38
CA SER A 502 46.48 0.29 12.31
C SER A 502 46.79 -0.28 13.74
N LEU A 503 47.21 -1.54 14.01
CA LEU A 503 47.41 -2.73 13.14
C LEU A 503 47.26 -4.12 13.88
N PRO A 504 48.10 -4.53 14.87
CA PRO A 504 48.28 -5.97 15.26
C PRO A 504 48.03 -6.30 16.76
N ALA A 505 48.12 -7.52 17.32
CA ALA A 505 47.96 -8.96 16.93
C ALA A 505 48.22 -9.83 18.21
N PRO A 506 47.99 -11.17 18.30
CA PRO A 506 47.39 -12.14 17.37
C PRO A 506 46.11 -12.87 17.90
N THR A 507 45.68 -13.92 17.19
CA THR A 507 44.40 -14.69 17.23
C THR A 507 44.11 -15.54 18.50
N PRO A 508 42.84 -15.92 18.80
CA PRO A 508 42.11 -16.98 18.07
C PRO A 508 40.62 -16.73 17.72
N VAL A 509 40.13 -17.52 16.75
CA VAL A 509 38.75 -17.76 16.25
C VAL A 509 37.61 -16.87 16.79
N LYS A 510 37.02 -16.04 15.91
CA LYS A 510 35.80 -15.26 16.21
C LYS A 510 34.52 -15.99 15.79
N LYS A 511 33.52 -16.00 16.67
CA LYS A 511 32.10 -16.05 16.27
C LYS A 511 31.83 -14.90 15.29
N TYR A 512 31.11 -15.16 14.20
CA TYR A 512 30.57 -14.09 13.37
C TYR A 512 29.52 -13.33 14.18
N ALA A 513 29.75 -12.04 14.39
CA ALA A 513 28.81 -11.17 15.09
C ALA A 513 27.67 -10.78 14.14
N GLU A 514 26.46 -10.76 14.68
CA GLU A 514 25.21 -10.46 13.98
C GLU A 514 25.30 -9.13 13.24
N GLN A 515 25.16 -9.17 11.91
CA GLN A 515 24.73 -8.00 11.15
C GLN A 515 23.21 -8.00 11.17
N GLN A 516 22.61 -7.05 11.90
CA GLN A 516 21.18 -6.79 11.82
C GLN A 516 20.84 -6.31 10.41
N VAL A 517 20.15 -7.16 9.66
CA VAL A 517 19.46 -6.87 8.40
C VAL A 517 18.03 -6.48 8.75
N ASN A 518 17.38 -5.62 7.94
CA ASN A 518 15.96 -5.25 8.09
C ASN A 518 15.09 -6.48 8.42
N GLY A 519 14.22 -6.36 9.43
CA GLY A 519 13.48 -7.48 10.00
C GLY A 519 12.41 -8.11 9.09
N ASP A 520 11.94 -7.39 8.08
CA ASP A 520 10.71 -7.77 7.35
C ASP A 520 10.92 -8.71 6.14
N ILE A 521 12.17 -8.93 5.70
CA ILE A 521 12.47 -9.78 4.54
C ILE A 521 13.35 -10.96 4.98
N PRO A 522 12.82 -12.21 4.92
CA PRO A 522 13.58 -13.39 5.29
C PRO A 522 14.77 -13.56 4.34
N ARG A 523 15.95 -13.94 4.82
CA ARG A 523 17.09 -14.21 3.93
C ARG A 523 17.01 -15.60 3.29
N ILE A 524 16.41 -16.55 3.99
CA ILE A 524 16.23 -17.94 3.56
C ILE A 524 14.74 -18.28 3.61
N SER A 525 14.22 -18.92 2.56
CA SER A 525 12.92 -19.59 2.62
C SER A 525 13.15 -21.10 2.74
N VAL A 526 12.59 -21.74 3.77
CA VAL A 526 12.61 -23.20 3.92
C VAL A 526 11.29 -23.76 3.40
N VAL A 527 11.32 -24.90 2.70
CA VAL A 527 10.15 -25.50 2.07
C VAL A 527 9.90 -26.89 2.62
N ILE A 528 8.69 -27.13 3.16
CA ILE A 528 8.18 -28.45 3.52
C ILE A 528 6.91 -28.77 2.69
N PRO A 529 6.98 -29.66 1.69
CA PRO A 529 5.79 -30.25 1.08
C PRO A 529 5.20 -31.30 2.04
N VAL A 530 3.89 -31.32 2.23
CA VAL A 530 3.22 -32.21 3.19
C VAL A 530 2.11 -33.02 2.50
N TYR A 531 2.20 -34.34 2.62
CA TYR A 531 1.10 -35.27 2.37
C TYR A 531 1.21 -36.44 3.34
N ASP A 532 0.20 -36.57 4.21
CA ASP A 532 0.04 -37.61 5.25
C ASP A 532 1.33 -37.99 6.01
N ARG A 533 1.65 -37.22 7.06
CA ARG A 533 2.82 -37.41 7.94
C ARG A 533 2.53 -37.14 9.40
N THR A 534 1.31 -37.40 9.83
CA THR A 534 0.77 -37.07 11.16
C THR A 534 1.74 -37.38 12.32
N ASP A 535 2.37 -38.56 12.34
CA ASP A 535 3.21 -39.00 13.47
C ASP A 535 4.59 -38.32 13.57
N VAL A 536 5.09 -37.73 12.48
CA VAL A 536 6.49 -37.25 12.37
C VAL A 536 6.61 -35.79 11.94
N LEU A 537 5.58 -35.20 11.34
CA LEU A 537 5.58 -33.84 10.80
C LEU A 537 6.00 -32.78 11.82
N ARG A 538 5.53 -32.91 13.07
CA ARG A 538 5.90 -32.01 14.17
C ARG A 538 7.42 -31.94 14.37
N GLN A 539 8.10 -33.09 14.33
CA GLN A 539 9.55 -33.16 14.49
C GLN A 539 10.30 -32.47 13.33
N SER A 540 9.79 -32.58 12.10
CA SER A 540 10.36 -31.90 10.92
C SER A 540 10.19 -30.38 11.04
N ILE A 541 8.97 -29.90 11.31
CA ILE A 541 8.68 -28.46 11.49
C ILE A 541 9.53 -27.87 12.64
N ASP A 542 9.50 -28.50 13.81
CA ASP A 542 10.24 -28.01 14.99
C ASP A 542 11.77 -28.01 14.74
N SER A 543 12.31 -28.93 13.93
CA SER A 543 13.74 -28.94 13.57
C SER A 543 14.17 -27.73 12.72
N ILE A 544 13.23 -27.13 11.99
CA ILE A 544 13.44 -25.90 11.22
C ILE A 544 13.20 -24.66 12.11
N LEU A 545 12.14 -24.65 12.92
CA LEU A 545 11.86 -23.52 13.80
C LEU A 545 12.97 -23.30 14.86
N ASN A 546 13.61 -24.39 15.32
CA ASN A 546 14.73 -24.35 16.27
C ASN A 546 16.12 -24.21 15.61
N GLN A 547 16.20 -23.80 14.33
CA GLN A 547 17.50 -23.49 13.70
C GLN A 547 18.18 -22.31 14.41
N THR A 548 19.51 -22.39 14.52
CA THR A 548 20.35 -21.34 15.12
C THR A 548 20.30 -20.02 14.36
N TYR A 549 20.31 -20.07 13.02
CA TYR A 549 20.15 -18.89 12.17
C TYR A 549 18.68 -18.45 12.14
N GLN A 550 18.38 -17.20 12.54
CA GLN A 550 17.01 -16.75 12.80
C GLN A 550 16.29 -16.09 11.63
N ASN A 551 17.00 -15.53 10.63
CA ASN A 551 16.41 -14.72 9.56
C ASN A 551 15.93 -15.60 8.38
N PHE A 552 14.84 -16.34 8.61
CA PHE A 552 14.22 -17.20 7.61
C PHE A 552 12.69 -17.20 7.71
N GLU A 553 12.01 -17.62 6.65
CA GLU A 553 10.62 -18.05 6.66
C GLU A 553 10.53 -19.56 6.42
N LEU A 554 9.48 -20.20 6.92
CA LEU A 554 9.13 -21.59 6.67
C LEU A 554 7.81 -21.63 5.88
N ILE A 555 7.85 -22.21 4.69
CA ILE A 555 6.70 -22.41 3.81
C ILE A 555 6.28 -23.88 3.86
N ILE A 556 5.08 -24.12 4.38
CA ILE A 556 4.45 -25.44 4.46
C ILE A 556 3.38 -25.52 3.36
N VAL A 557 3.43 -26.55 2.50
CA VAL A 557 2.43 -26.75 1.43
C VAL A 557 1.78 -28.12 1.55
N CYS A 558 0.52 -28.15 2.00
CA CYS A 558 -0.28 -29.36 2.13
C CYS A 558 -0.91 -29.74 0.79
N ASP A 559 -0.65 -30.95 0.30
CA ASP A 559 -1.05 -31.40 -1.03
C ASP A 559 -2.18 -32.46 -0.95
N GLY A 560 -3.39 -32.05 -0.58
CA GLY A 560 -4.50 -32.98 -0.30
C GLY A 560 -4.28 -33.81 0.95
N SER A 561 -3.66 -33.24 1.98
CA SER A 561 -3.39 -33.89 3.26
C SER A 561 -4.68 -34.25 4.02
N PRO A 562 -4.70 -35.35 4.79
CA PRO A 562 -5.84 -35.71 5.65
C PRO A 562 -5.99 -34.75 6.84
N ASP A 563 -7.19 -34.70 7.42
CA ASP A 563 -7.56 -33.79 8.52
C ASP A 563 -6.64 -33.89 9.74
N GLU A 564 -6.13 -35.08 10.06
CA GLU A 564 -5.18 -35.31 11.16
C GLU A 564 -3.84 -34.60 10.92
N THR A 565 -3.34 -34.63 9.69
CA THR A 565 -2.13 -33.90 9.28
C THR A 565 -2.41 -32.39 9.21
N LEU A 566 -3.58 -31.98 8.72
CA LEU A 566 -3.96 -30.56 8.66
C LEU A 566 -4.06 -29.92 10.04
N LYS A 567 -4.61 -30.62 11.05
CA LYS A 567 -4.66 -30.16 12.45
C LYS A 567 -3.26 -29.80 12.99
N ILE A 568 -2.26 -30.64 12.73
CA ILE A 568 -0.87 -30.37 13.17
C ILE A 568 -0.31 -29.13 12.46
N VAL A 569 -0.60 -28.95 11.17
CA VAL A 569 -0.15 -27.77 10.41
C VAL A 569 -0.82 -26.49 10.93
N ASP A 570 -2.11 -26.56 11.28
CA ASP A 570 -2.87 -25.43 11.81
C ASP A 570 -2.43 -24.96 13.20
N GLU A 571 -1.71 -25.78 13.98
CA GLU A 571 -1.07 -25.34 15.22
C GLU A 571 0.07 -24.32 15.00
N TYR A 572 0.62 -24.25 13.78
CA TYR A 572 1.71 -23.33 13.43
C TYR A 572 1.23 -22.09 12.64
N LYS A 573 -0.07 -21.95 12.37
CA LYS A 573 -0.61 -20.90 11.50
C LYS A 573 -0.32 -19.47 11.98
N ASP A 574 -0.26 -19.28 13.30
CA ASP A 574 -0.08 -17.97 13.94
C ASP A 574 1.41 -17.68 14.27
N HIS A 575 2.33 -18.56 13.85
CA HIS A 575 3.77 -18.40 14.10
C HIS A 575 4.39 -17.43 13.10
N GLU A 576 5.01 -16.34 13.56
CA GLU A 576 5.57 -15.22 12.76
C GLU A 576 6.39 -15.63 11.51
N LYS A 577 7.15 -16.73 11.58
CA LYS A 577 7.98 -17.23 10.47
C LYS A 577 7.27 -18.19 9.51
N VAL A 578 6.06 -18.64 9.79
CA VAL A 578 5.40 -19.74 9.07
C VAL A 578 4.35 -19.20 8.09
N ARG A 579 4.35 -19.76 6.87
CA ARG A 579 3.30 -19.53 5.85
C ARG A 579 2.79 -20.87 5.35
N ILE A 580 1.47 -21.04 5.36
CA ILE A 580 0.80 -22.31 5.03
C ILE A 580 -0.01 -22.14 3.76
N PHE A 581 0.13 -23.10 2.84
CA PHE A 581 -0.71 -23.21 1.64
C PHE A 581 -1.36 -24.59 1.62
N LYS A 582 -2.64 -24.68 1.25
CA LYS A 582 -3.41 -25.93 1.24
C LYS A 582 -4.06 -26.18 -0.12
N TYR A 583 -3.89 -27.38 -0.66
CA TYR A 583 -4.67 -27.90 -1.77
C TYR A 583 -5.64 -28.97 -1.26
N TYR A 584 -6.90 -28.94 -1.71
CA TYR A 584 -7.94 -29.90 -1.29
C TYR A 584 -7.80 -31.28 -1.93
N ASN A 585 -7.31 -31.36 -3.18
CA ASN A 585 -7.01 -32.61 -3.85
C ASN A 585 -5.52 -32.97 -3.68
N ASN A 586 -5.16 -34.25 -3.77
CA ASN A 586 -3.77 -34.72 -3.85
C ASN A 586 -3.31 -34.75 -5.33
N SER A 587 -2.08 -34.31 -5.63
CA SER A 587 -1.47 -34.38 -6.97
C SER A 587 -0.70 -35.67 -7.24
N GLY A 588 -0.42 -36.45 -6.19
CA GLY A 588 0.27 -37.74 -6.23
C GLY A 588 1.79 -37.67 -6.05
N ASN A 589 2.38 -36.47 -5.88
CA ASN A 589 3.80 -36.30 -5.57
C ASN A 589 4.10 -34.94 -4.90
N ALA A 590 5.37 -34.70 -4.54
CA ALA A 590 5.81 -33.46 -3.91
C ALA A 590 6.01 -32.27 -4.88
N VAL A 591 5.93 -32.46 -6.21
CA VAL A 591 6.29 -31.44 -7.21
C VAL A 591 5.38 -30.22 -7.13
N ARG A 592 4.06 -30.41 -7.00
CA ARG A 592 3.13 -29.28 -6.89
C ARG A 592 3.42 -28.44 -5.64
N GLY A 593 3.61 -29.09 -4.49
CA GLY A 593 3.97 -28.44 -3.24
C GLY A 593 5.29 -27.67 -3.31
N ARG A 594 6.37 -28.32 -3.75
CA ARG A 594 7.70 -27.69 -3.92
C ARG A 594 7.65 -26.52 -4.91
N ASN A 595 6.93 -26.64 -6.04
CA ASN A 595 6.80 -25.54 -7.01
C ASN A 595 5.97 -24.36 -6.51
N LYS A 596 4.88 -24.59 -5.76
CA LYS A 596 4.15 -23.48 -5.12
C LYS A 596 5.07 -22.75 -4.14
N ALA A 597 5.82 -23.47 -3.32
CA ALA A 597 6.77 -22.85 -2.40
C ALA A 597 7.93 -22.11 -3.09
N ILE A 598 8.48 -22.63 -4.20
CA ILE A 598 9.47 -21.91 -5.04
C ILE A 598 8.90 -20.60 -5.58
N ARG A 599 7.60 -20.54 -5.93
CA ARG A 599 6.94 -19.29 -6.33
C ARG A 599 6.70 -18.37 -5.13
N GLU A 600 6.30 -18.89 -3.98
CA GLU A 600 5.95 -18.08 -2.80
C GLU A 600 7.14 -17.63 -1.93
N ALA A 601 8.32 -18.22 -2.12
CA ALA A 601 9.55 -17.86 -1.42
C ALA A 601 9.95 -16.39 -1.62
N ARG A 602 10.28 -15.71 -0.51
CA ARG A 602 10.75 -14.32 -0.44
C ARG A 602 12.27 -14.20 -0.22
N GLY A 603 12.95 -15.29 0.16
CA GLY A 603 14.38 -15.30 0.48
C GLY A 603 15.33 -15.17 -0.71
N GLU A 604 16.58 -14.77 -0.44
CA GLU A 604 17.69 -14.87 -1.41
C GLU A 604 17.99 -16.35 -1.73
N PHE A 605 17.85 -17.20 -0.71
CA PHE A 605 18.12 -18.63 -0.78
C PHE A 605 16.87 -19.46 -0.46
N LEU A 606 16.79 -20.64 -1.06
CA LEU A 606 15.76 -21.65 -0.81
C LEU A 606 16.42 -22.90 -0.22
N ALA A 607 15.87 -23.43 0.88
CA ALA A 607 16.29 -24.71 1.46
C ALA A 607 15.13 -25.72 1.42
N PHE A 608 15.40 -26.95 0.99
CA PHE A 608 14.40 -28.02 0.96
C PHE A 608 14.43 -28.85 2.24
N GLN A 609 13.27 -29.28 2.72
CA GLN A 609 13.12 -30.15 3.86
C GLN A 609 11.90 -31.05 3.62
N ASP A 610 12.07 -32.37 3.58
CA ASP A 610 10.92 -33.27 3.50
C ASP A 610 10.24 -33.44 4.87
N SER A 611 8.93 -33.73 4.85
CA SER A 611 8.02 -33.66 6.01
C SER A 611 8.27 -34.67 7.14
N ASP A 612 9.18 -35.63 6.94
CA ASP A 612 9.51 -36.73 7.84
C ASP A 612 10.97 -36.69 8.35
N ASP A 613 11.80 -35.80 7.80
CA ASP A 613 13.21 -35.60 8.13
C ASP A 613 13.44 -34.62 9.29
N ILE A 614 14.63 -34.63 9.89
CA ILE A 614 15.00 -33.75 11.01
C ILE A 614 16.30 -33.01 10.67
N ALA A 615 16.24 -31.70 10.50
CA ALA A 615 17.42 -30.88 10.25
C ALA A 615 18.34 -30.76 11.49
N GLU A 616 19.66 -30.76 11.27
CA GLU A 616 20.63 -30.45 12.33
C GLU A 616 20.51 -28.96 12.73
N PRO A 617 20.62 -28.57 14.02
CA PRO A 617 20.29 -27.21 14.49
C PRO A 617 21.09 -26.05 13.86
N ASN A 618 22.21 -26.34 13.20
CA ASN A 618 23.07 -25.37 12.52
C ASN A 618 23.09 -25.51 10.99
N ARG A 619 22.18 -26.32 10.41
CA ARG A 619 22.07 -26.54 8.97
C ARG A 619 21.98 -25.24 8.17
N LEU A 620 21.08 -24.34 8.55
CA LEU A 620 20.87 -23.08 7.81
C LEU A 620 22.08 -22.15 7.88
N GLU A 621 22.71 -22.03 9.06
CA GLU A 621 23.92 -21.20 9.24
C GLU A 621 25.10 -21.74 8.41
N ILE A 622 25.36 -23.05 8.48
CA ILE A 622 26.44 -23.70 7.73
C ILE A 622 26.21 -23.55 6.22
N SER A 623 24.99 -23.83 5.76
CA SER A 623 24.66 -23.76 4.33
C SER A 623 24.82 -22.33 3.78
N LEU A 624 24.35 -21.33 4.53
CA LEU A 624 24.49 -19.92 4.18
C LEU A 624 25.96 -19.48 4.15
N ASN A 625 26.80 -19.98 5.06
CA ASN A 625 28.23 -19.67 5.05
C ASN A 625 28.92 -20.27 3.81
N TYR A 626 28.68 -21.55 3.51
CA TYR A 626 29.30 -22.23 2.37
C TYR A 626 28.87 -21.65 1.01
N ILE A 627 27.58 -21.35 0.80
CA ILE A 627 27.10 -20.81 -0.48
C ILE A 627 27.71 -19.44 -0.78
N ASN A 628 27.96 -18.63 0.26
CA ASN A 628 28.61 -17.33 0.15
C ASN A 628 30.14 -17.43 0.00
N GLU A 629 30.82 -18.28 0.79
CA GLU A 629 32.27 -18.47 0.75
C GLU A 629 32.74 -18.99 -0.61
N PHE A 630 32.11 -20.07 -1.09
CA PHE A 630 32.49 -20.72 -2.35
C PHE A 630 31.85 -20.07 -3.58
N LYS A 631 30.95 -19.09 -3.39
CA LYS A 631 30.14 -18.46 -4.45
C LYS A 631 29.43 -19.52 -5.31
N ALA A 632 28.83 -20.48 -4.62
CA ALA A 632 28.05 -21.54 -5.22
C ALA A 632 26.62 -21.06 -5.51
N ASP A 633 25.92 -21.81 -6.36
CA ASP A 633 24.51 -21.63 -6.67
C ASP A 633 23.65 -22.69 -5.95
N VAL A 634 24.25 -23.86 -5.70
CA VAL A 634 23.66 -24.97 -4.93
C VAL A 634 24.70 -25.50 -3.93
N VAL A 635 24.31 -25.65 -2.67
CA VAL A 635 25.07 -26.35 -1.63
C VAL A 635 24.24 -27.47 -1.01
N TYR A 636 24.90 -28.54 -0.58
CA TYR A 636 24.29 -29.73 0.01
C TYR A 636 25.31 -30.43 0.90
N GLY A 637 24.90 -31.37 1.75
CA GLY A 637 25.79 -31.99 2.72
C GLY A 637 25.49 -33.47 2.94
N GLY A 638 26.13 -34.03 3.97
CA GLY A 638 25.86 -35.39 4.39
C GLY A 638 24.57 -35.52 5.21
N TRP A 639 24.13 -36.76 5.36
CA TRP A 639 22.94 -37.13 6.11
C TRP A 639 23.15 -38.40 6.94
N ARG A 640 22.37 -38.52 8.02
CA ARG A 640 22.40 -39.68 8.93
C ARG A 640 21.10 -40.47 8.83
N ALA A 641 21.18 -41.78 8.65
CA ALA A 641 20.01 -42.63 8.45
C ALA A 641 19.18 -42.82 9.73
N LEU A 642 17.88 -42.54 9.68
CA LEU A 642 16.88 -42.96 10.67
C LEU A 642 16.03 -44.08 10.05
N VAL A 643 16.39 -45.33 10.34
CA VAL A 643 15.76 -46.52 9.75
C VAL A 643 14.79 -47.13 10.75
N ASP A 644 13.51 -47.23 10.38
CA ASP A 644 12.46 -47.81 11.23
C ASP A 644 12.33 -49.34 11.12
N GLY A 645 13.06 -49.95 10.16
CA GLY A 645 13.06 -51.39 9.90
C GLY A 645 11.99 -51.88 8.93
N SER A 646 11.11 -51.00 8.43
CA SER A 646 10.05 -51.36 7.47
C SER A 646 10.55 -51.43 6.01
N ARG A 647 11.74 -50.89 5.73
CA ARG A 647 12.38 -50.90 4.40
C ARG A 647 13.59 -51.84 4.37
N MET A 648 13.60 -52.77 3.41
CA MET A 648 14.73 -53.68 3.15
C MET A 648 15.82 -52.95 2.34
N ILE A 649 16.78 -52.35 3.03
CA ILE A 649 17.93 -51.61 2.46
C ILE A 649 19.25 -51.98 3.16
N ASP A 650 20.36 -51.88 2.44
CA ASP A 650 21.72 -52.12 2.96
C ASP A 650 22.30 -50.84 3.64
N ILE A 651 21.50 -50.22 4.50
CA ILE A 651 21.83 -49.03 5.29
C ILE A 651 21.39 -49.29 6.73
N LYS A 652 22.28 -49.05 7.69
CA LYS A 652 22.00 -49.26 9.12
C LYS A 652 21.44 -48.00 9.76
N ASN A 653 20.57 -48.16 10.76
CA ASN A 653 20.15 -47.03 11.60
C ASN A 653 21.37 -46.33 12.23
N GLY A 654 21.40 -45.00 12.18
CA GLY A 654 22.53 -44.18 12.62
C GLY A 654 23.73 -44.13 11.67
N GLN A 655 23.67 -44.77 10.50
CA GLN A 655 24.75 -44.70 9.50
C GLN A 655 24.85 -43.29 8.90
N GLU A 656 26.05 -42.72 8.91
CA GLU A 656 26.35 -41.41 8.32
C GLU A 656 26.85 -41.58 6.88
N VAL A 657 26.34 -40.75 5.97
CA VAL A 657 26.68 -40.73 4.54
C VAL A 657 27.06 -39.31 4.16
N LEU A 658 28.31 -39.09 3.76
CA LEU A 658 28.80 -37.82 3.23
C LEU A 658 28.56 -37.75 1.71
N SER A 659 27.95 -36.67 1.24
CA SER A 659 27.81 -36.41 -0.20
C SER A 659 29.09 -35.76 -0.77
N PRO A 660 29.75 -36.35 -1.79
CA PRO A 660 30.91 -35.75 -2.44
C PRO A 660 30.54 -34.51 -3.27
N ASP A 661 31.53 -33.70 -3.66
CA ASP A 661 31.35 -32.69 -4.71
C ASP A 661 30.89 -33.39 -6.02
N CYS A 662 29.95 -32.78 -6.74
CA CYS A 662 29.43 -33.30 -8.01
C CYS A 662 29.30 -32.18 -9.05
N GLY A 663 29.53 -32.52 -10.32
CA GLY A 663 29.16 -31.71 -11.47
C GLY A 663 28.17 -32.44 -12.37
N TYR A 664 28.06 -31.98 -13.61
CA TYR A 664 27.19 -32.57 -14.64
C TYR A 664 27.52 -34.06 -14.89
N ASP A 665 28.80 -34.43 -14.95
CA ASP A 665 29.24 -35.79 -15.27
C ASP A 665 28.95 -36.81 -14.14
N GLU A 666 28.87 -36.38 -12.88
CA GLU A 666 28.45 -37.22 -11.76
C GLU A 666 26.93 -37.37 -11.72
N LEU A 667 26.20 -36.25 -11.92
CA LEU A 667 24.74 -36.22 -11.97
C LEU A 667 24.16 -36.96 -13.20
N LEU A 668 24.93 -37.14 -14.28
CA LEU A 668 24.54 -38.05 -15.36
C LEU A 668 24.51 -39.53 -14.94
N LYS A 669 25.12 -39.88 -13.80
CA LYS A 669 25.28 -41.27 -13.34
C LYS A 669 24.45 -41.57 -12.10
N MET A 670 24.38 -40.64 -11.14
CA MET A 670 23.68 -40.85 -9.87
C MET A 670 23.30 -39.53 -9.18
N CYS A 671 22.20 -39.56 -8.41
CA CYS A 671 21.83 -38.42 -7.57
C CYS A 671 22.79 -38.33 -6.38
N VAL A 672 23.58 -37.26 -6.32
CA VAL A 672 24.55 -37.01 -5.24
C VAL A 672 23.98 -36.10 -4.13
N PRO A 673 23.27 -34.99 -4.44
CA PRO A 673 22.64 -34.15 -3.42
C PRO A 673 21.38 -34.82 -2.85
N CYS A 674 21.36 -35.09 -1.55
CA CYS A 674 20.14 -35.48 -0.85
C CYS A 674 19.22 -34.25 -0.70
N GLN A 675 18.00 -34.32 -1.22
CA GLN A 675 17.01 -33.23 -1.26
C GLN A 675 16.94 -32.42 0.05
N SER A 676 16.66 -33.08 1.17
CA SER A 676 16.55 -32.45 2.50
C SER A 676 17.88 -31.94 3.09
N THR A 677 18.99 -31.97 2.36
CA THR A 677 20.24 -31.28 2.74
C THR A 677 20.49 -30.01 1.93
N VAL A 678 19.80 -29.83 0.80
CA VAL A 678 20.10 -28.79 -0.20
C VAL A 678 19.66 -27.40 0.26
N MET A 679 20.51 -26.40 -0.01
CA MET A 679 20.17 -24.99 -0.10
C MET A 679 20.69 -24.44 -1.43
N LEU A 680 19.92 -23.60 -2.10
CA LEU A 680 20.28 -23.01 -3.39
C LEU A 680 19.84 -21.55 -3.51
N ARG A 681 20.33 -20.84 -4.54
CA ARG A 681 19.85 -19.50 -4.87
C ARG A 681 18.46 -19.54 -5.50
N LEU A 682 17.54 -18.73 -4.96
CA LEU A 682 16.13 -18.77 -5.38
C LEU A 682 15.93 -18.32 -6.84
N ASP A 683 16.73 -17.38 -7.32
CA ASP A 683 16.73 -16.95 -8.73
C ASP A 683 17.19 -18.07 -9.68
N ALA A 684 18.23 -18.83 -9.32
CA ALA A 684 18.75 -19.94 -10.11
C ALA A 684 17.71 -21.05 -10.34
N VAL A 685 17.00 -21.51 -9.28
CA VAL A 685 15.94 -22.52 -9.44
C VAL A 685 14.73 -22.00 -10.22
N ARG A 686 14.39 -20.71 -10.06
CA ARG A 686 13.31 -20.06 -10.84
C ARG A 686 13.68 -19.94 -12.31
N ALA A 687 14.93 -19.61 -12.62
CA ALA A 687 15.43 -19.43 -13.98
C ALA A 687 15.47 -20.73 -14.80
N VAL A 688 15.67 -21.90 -14.16
CA VAL A 688 15.58 -23.19 -14.86
C VAL A 688 14.15 -23.72 -14.98
N GLY A 689 13.22 -23.28 -14.13
CA GLY A 689 11.80 -23.62 -14.19
C GLY A 689 11.18 -24.29 -12.97
N GLY A 690 11.89 -24.39 -11.84
CA GLY A 690 11.48 -25.29 -10.75
C GLY A 690 11.53 -26.77 -11.17
N LEU A 691 10.79 -27.62 -10.45
CA LEU A 691 10.69 -29.06 -10.73
C LEU A 691 9.69 -29.32 -11.86
N LYS A 692 9.91 -30.31 -12.72
CA LYS A 692 8.97 -30.59 -13.82
C LYS A 692 7.77 -31.42 -13.38
N THR A 693 6.58 -31.03 -13.83
CA THR A 693 5.31 -31.69 -13.49
C THR A 693 5.09 -33.04 -14.15
N ASN A 694 5.83 -33.38 -15.21
CA ASN A 694 5.82 -34.72 -15.80
C ASN A 694 6.75 -35.70 -15.07
N MET A 695 7.73 -35.23 -14.31
CA MET A 695 8.56 -36.07 -13.44
C MET A 695 7.78 -36.43 -12.18
N ARG A 696 7.38 -37.70 -12.03
CA ARG A 696 6.75 -38.21 -10.78
C ARG A 696 7.73 -38.88 -9.83
N TYR A 697 8.91 -39.19 -10.33
CA TYR A 697 10.01 -39.83 -9.62
C TYR A 697 11.33 -39.34 -10.24
N ARG A 698 12.40 -39.26 -9.45
CA ARG A 698 13.69 -38.63 -9.81
C ARG A 698 13.57 -37.13 -10.18
N GLU A 699 12.55 -36.45 -9.66
CA GLU A 699 12.26 -35.04 -9.92
C GLU A 699 13.31 -34.07 -9.36
N ASP A 700 13.97 -34.47 -8.27
CA ASP A 700 15.09 -33.78 -7.66
C ASP A 700 16.37 -33.98 -8.48
N HIS A 701 16.65 -35.21 -8.89
CA HIS A 701 17.79 -35.57 -9.70
C HIS A 701 17.77 -34.89 -11.07
N GLU A 702 16.60 -34.80 -11.70
CA GLU A 702 16.37 -34.04 -12.92
C GLU A 702 16.68 -32.55 -12.73
N LEU A 703 16.20 -31.94 -11.63
CA LEU A 703 16.47 -30.54 -11.33
C LEU A 703 17.98 -30.29 -11.14
N TRP A 704 18.68 -31.16 -10.39
CA TRP A 704 20.13 -31.05 -10.19
C TRP A 704 20.90 -31.16 -11.50
N LEU A 705 20.57 -32.17 -12.32
CA LEU A 705 21.19 -32.39 -13.62
C LEU A 705 20.93 -31.22 -14.57
N ARG A 706 19.70 -30.67 -14.61
CA ARG A 706 19.33 -29.49 -15.40
C ARG A 706 20.06 -28.24 -14.94
N MET A 707 20.19 -28.01 -13.63
CA MET A 707 20.97 -26.88 -13.10
C MET A 707 22.46 -27.02 -13.46
N ALA A 708 23.07 -28.20 -13.28
CA ALA A 708 24.45 -28.44 -13.67
C ALA A 708 24.69 -28.28 -15.19
N TYR A 709 23.74 -28.72 -16.02
CA TYR A 709 23.77 -28.54 -17.48
C TYR A 709 23.74 -27.06 -17.90
N LYS A 710 23.10 -26.19 -17.11
CA LYS A 710 23.09 -24.73 -17.34
C LYS A 710 24.28 -24.00 -16.70
N GLY A 711 25.25 -24.72 -16.14
CA GLY A 711 26.49 -24.16 -15.61
C GLY A 711 26.39 -23.61 -14.18
N TYR A 712 25.29 -23.86 -13.46
CA TYR A 712 25.18 -23.52 -12.05
C TYR A 712 26.16 -24.34 -11.20
N LYS A 713 26.75 -23.72 -10.18
CA LYS A 713 27.84 -24.27 -9.39
C LYS A 713 27.33 -25.01 -8.16
N PHE A 714 27.71 -26.28 -8.08
CA PHE A 714 27.44 -27.16 -6.96
C PHE A 714 28.64 -27.18 -6.01
N LYS A 715 28.40 -27.25 -4.71
CA LYS A 715 29.45 -27.42 -3.70
C LYS A 715 28.96 -28.27 -2.53
N SER A 716 29.67 -29.35 -2.21
CA SER A 716 29.35 -30.16 -1.04
C SER A 716 29.93 -29.59 0.26
N ILE A 717 29.20 -29.83 1.34
CA ILE A 717 29.51 -29.47 2.71
C ILE A 717 29.92 -30.77 3.44
N PRO A 718 31.16 -30.88 3.96
CA PRO A 718 31.69 -32.10 4.57
C PRO A 718 31.19 -32.31 6.01
N LEU A 719 29.90 -32.08 6.26
CA LEU A 719 29.23 -32.17 7.56
C LEU A 719 27.87 -32.86 7.41
N MET A 720 27.37 -33.47 8.47
CA MET A 720 25.97 -33.90 8.55
C MET A 720 25.07 -32.68 8.67
N LEU A 721 24.04 -32.58 7.83
CA LEU A 721 23.08 -31.48 7.83
C LEU A 721 21.66 -31.91 8.23
N THR A 722 21.31 -33.19 8.01
CA THR A 722 19.95 -33.71 8.20
C THR A 722 20.00 -35.17 8.64
N ASN A 723 19.07 -35.56 9.51
CA ASN A 723 18.76 -36.95 9.81
C ASN A 723 17.61 -37.38 8.90
N LEU A 724 17.92 -38.26 7.93
CA LEU A 724 17.04 -38.69 6.83
C LEU A 724 16.23 -39.93 7.26
N ARG A 725 14.90 -39.87 7.18
CA ARG A 725 14.03 -40.99 7.57
C ARG A 725 13.81 -41.96 6.41
N LEU A 726 14.04 -43.25 6.67
CA LEU A 726 13.98 -44.32 5.66
C LEU A 726 12.97 -45.37 6.08
N HIS A 727 11.80 -45.39 5.42
CA HIS A 727 10.69 -46.30 5.71
C HIS A 727 10.07 -46.93 4.44
N GLY A 728 9.20 -47.93 4.62
CA GLY A 728 8.58 -48.72 3.55
C GLY A 728 7.58 -47.94 2.69
N ASN A 729 7.12 -46.78 3.16
CA ASN A 729 6.18 -45.90 2.45
C ASN A 729 6.87 -44.76 1.68
N ASN A 730 8.20 -44.79 1.47
CA ASN A 730 8.87 -43.84 0.58
C ASN A 730 8.44 -44.10 -0.88
N LEU A 731 8.03 -43.05 -1.62
CA LEU A 731 7.60 -43.09 -3.03
C LEU A 731 8.59 -43.80 -3.97
N GLU A 732 9.87 -43.79 -3.63
CA GLU A 732 10.95 -44.51 -4.32
C GLU A 732 10.66 -46.03 -4.48
N LEU A 733 9.90 -46.63 -3.55
CA LEU A 733 9.58 -48.05 -3.58
C LEU A 733 8.42 -48.39 -4.54
N SER A 734 7.53 -47.44 -4.84
CA SER A 734 6.40 -47.67 -5.76
C SER A 734 6.75 -47.51 -7.25
N PHE A 735 7.91 -46.94 -7.57
CA PHE A 735 8.39 -46.75 -8.95
C PHE A 735 9.64 -47.55 -9.30
N LYS A 736 10.09 -48.44 -8.39
CA LYS A 736 11.34 -49.19 -8.54
C LYS A 736 11.38 -50.09 -9.78
N ASP A 737 10.24 -50.66 -10.18
CA ASP A 737 10.14 -51.52 -11.36
C ASP A 737 10.23 -50.72 -12.68
N ASP A 738 9.90 -49.41 -12.64
CA ASP A 738 9.94 -48.47 -13.76
C ASP A 738 11.17 -47.54 -13.72
N ASP A 739 12.18 -47.81 -12.87
CA ASP A 739 13.30 -46.89 -12.61
C ASP A 739 14.05 -46.47 -13.90
N ASN A 740 14.23 -47.40 -14.84
CA ASN A 740 14.84 -47.13 -16.14
C ASN A 740 14.05 -46.10 -16.96
N HIS A 741 12.70 -46.18 -16.95
CA HIS A 741 11.85 -45.24 -17.68
C HIS A 741 12.00 -43.81 -17.12
N TRP A 742 12.02 -43.67 -15.79
CA TRP A 742 12.23 -42.38 -15.13
C TRP A 742 13.64 -41.83 -15.33
N PHE A 743 14.65 -42.70 -15.39
CA PHE A 743 16.03 -42.33 -15.70
C PHE A 743 16.18 -41.86 -17.16
N ASP A 744 15.58 -42.56 -18.12
CA ASP A 744 15.58 -42.17 -19.53
C ASP A 744 14.82 -40.85 -19.75
N LEU A 745 13.65 -40.68 -19.12
CA LEU A 745 12.87 -39.43 -19.17
C LEU A 745 13.65 -38.24 -18.57
N MET A 746 14.37 -38.45 -17.47
CA MET A 746 15.27 -37.44 -16.90
C MET A 746 16.40 -37.06 -17.88
N LEU A 747 16.99 -38.04 -18.57
CA LEU A 747 18.04 -37.80 -19.57
C LEU A 747 17.52 -37.09 -20.83
N GLU A 748 16.26 -37.29 -21.19
CA GLU A 748 15.57 -36.51 -22.23
C GLU A 748 15.29 -35.07 -21.74
N GLU A 749 14.74 -34.92 -20.54
CA GLU A 749 14.13 -33.68 -20.09
C GLU A 749 15.11 -32.62 -19.57
N HIS A 750 16.24 -32.99 -18.95
CA HIS A 750 17.13 -32.03 -18.27
C HIS A 750 17.67 -30.90 -19.17
N LYS A 751 17.61 -31.06 -20.50
CA LYS A 751 18.06 -30.04 -21.47
C LYS A 751 16.99 -28.96 -21.72
N ASN A 752 15.72 -29.32 -21.60
CA ASN A 752 14.56 -28.47 -21.87
C ASN A 752 14.31 -27.51 -20.70
N ILE A 753 14.29 -26.20 -20.98
CA ILE A 753 13.87 -25.18 -20.00
C ILE A 753 12.35 -25.08 -20.05
N VAL A 754 11.70 -25.17 -18.90
CA VAL A 754 10.29 -24.82 -18.73
C VAL A 754 10.27 -23.47 -18.03
N VAL A 755 9.90 -22.39 -18.72
CA VAL A 755 9.74 -21.09 -18.04
C VAL A 755 8.55 -21.22 -17.10
N MET A 756 8.74 -20.94 -15.80
CA MET A 756 7.59 -20.90 -14.88
C MET A 756 6.61 -19.84 -15.35
N LYS A 757 5.32 -20.20 -15.43
CA LYS A 757 4.26 -19.26 -15.78
C LYS A 757 4.26 -18.09 -14.77
N PRO A 758 4.11 -16.83 -15.23
CA PRO A 758 4.16 -15.66 -14.35
C PRO A 758 3.06 -15.70 -13.29
N LYS A 759 3.35 -15.15 -12.10
CA LYS A 759 2.36 -14.88 -11.06
C LYS A 759 1.59 -13.60 -11.41
N ILE A 760 0.29 -13.74 -11.63
CA ILE A 760 -0.60 -12.67 -12.10
C ILE A 760 -1.60 -12.31 -10.99
N ALA A 761 -1.75 -11.02 -10.70
CA ALA A 761 -2.85 -10.52 -9.90
C ALA A 761 -3.73 -9.55 -10.69
N TYR A 762 -5.04 -9.62 -10.48
CA TYR A 762 -5.99 -8.60 -10.92
C TYR A 762 -6.47 -7.83 -9.70
N LEU A 763 -6.35 -6.49 -9.71
CA LEU A 763 -6.96 -5.62 -8.72
C LEU A 763 -8.37 -5.25 -9.18
N ILE A 764 -9.38 -5.65 -8.42
CA ILE A 764 -10.80 -5.34 -8.66
C ILE A 764 -11.30 -4.33 -7.62
N PRO A 765 -12.19 -3.39 -8.00
CA PRO A 765 -12.69 -2.33 -7.10
C PRO A 765 -13.65 -2.87 -6.02
N GLY A 766 -14.12 -4.11 -6.14
CA GLY A 766 -14.90 -4.81 -5.13
C GLY A 766 -15.44 -6.15 -5.65
N CYS A 767 -16.26 -6.84 -4.84
CA CYS A 767 -16.77 -8.19 -5.17
C CYS A 767 -18.26 -8.22 -5.59
N GLY A 768 -18.90 -7.07 -5.80
CA GLY A 768 -20.32 -6.97 -6.21
C GLY A 768 -20.60 -7.44 -7.65
N ILE A 769 -21.88 -7.71 -7.96
CA ILE A 769 -22.33 -8.13 -9.30
C ILE A 769 -21.98 -7.04 -10.33
N SER A 770 -21.09 -7.37 -11.27
CA SER A 770 -20.67 -6.49 -12.36
C SER A 770 -20.22 -7.30 -13.57
N GLY A 771 -20.59 -6.86 -14.77
CA GLY A 771 -20.13 -7.49 -16.02
C GLY A 771 -18.61 -7.47 -16.16
N GLY A 772 -17.95 -6.36 -15.80
CA GLY A 772 -16.49 -6.28 -15.89
C GLY A 772 -15.75 -7.15 -14.87
N ILE A 773 -16.33 -7.35 -13.68
CA ILE A 773 -15.80 -8.32 -12.71
C ILE A 773 -16.00 -9.74 -13.24
N ALA A 774 -17.13 -10.03 -13.89
CA ALA A 774 -17.38 -11.33 -14.50
C ALA A 774 -16.33 -11.67 -15.58
N VAL A 775 -15.94 -10.70 -16.44
CA VAL A 775 -14.86 -10.88 -17.42
C VAL A 775 -13.52 -11.19 -16.73
N VAL A 776 -13.17 -10.45 -15.68
CA VAL A 776 -11.96 -10.72 -14.88
C VAL A 776 -11.99 -12.12 -14.26
N CYS A 777 -13.13 -12.57 -13.75
CA CYS A 777 -13.31 -13.95 -13.28
C CYS A 777 -13.16 -14.98 -14.41
N GLN A 778 -13.66 -14.73 -15.62
CA GLN A 778 -13.46 -15.61 -16.78
C GLN A 778 -11.97 -15.71 -17.17
N HIS A 779 -11.25 -14.59 -17.19
CA HIS A 779 -9.80 -14.56 -17.42
C HIS A 779 -9.05 -15.33 -16.33
N ALA A 780 -9.29 -15.00 -15.06
CA ALA A 780 -8.55 -15.53 -13.93
C ALA A 780 -8.76 -17.05 -13.77
N ASN A 781 -9.99 -17.54 -13.85
CA ASN A 781 -10.29 -18.97 -13.73
C ASN A 781 -9.72 -19.79 -14.91
N ARG A 782 -9.73 -19.25 -16.14
CA ARG A 782 -9.12 -19.94 -17.30
C ARG A 782 -7.60 -19.96 -17.24
N LEU A 783 -6.96 -18.86 -16.85
CA LEU A 783 -5.51 -18.84 -16.59
C LEU A 783 -5.12 -19.83 -15.48
N LEU A 784 -5.89 -19.90 -14.39
CA LEU A 784 -5.68 -20.92 -13.34
C LEU A 784 -5.80 -22.35 -13.89
N ASN A 785 -6.83 -22.65 -14.69
CA ASN A 785 -6.99 -23.96 -15.34
C ASN A 785 -5.83 -24.27 -16.32
N ARG A 786 -5.24 -23.24 -16.95
CA ARG A 786 -4.04 -23.35 -17.80
C ARG A 786 -2.71 -23.34 -17.00
N GLY A 787 -2.78 -23.44 -15.67
CA GLY A 787 -1.62 -23.64 -14.79
C GLY A 787 -0.83 -22.38 -14.40
N TYR A 788 -1.42 -21.18 -14.53
CA TYR A 788 -0.84 -19.97 -13.95
C TYR A 788 -1.07 -19.90 -12.43
N ASP A 789 -0.21 -19.18 -11.73
CA ASP A 789 -0.45 -18.75 -10.35
C ASP A 789 -1.22 -17.42 -10.43
N VAL A 790 -2.53 -17.46 -10.19
CA VAL A 790 -3.44 -16.31 -10.38
C VAL A 790 -4.09 -15.95 -9.06
N LEU A 791 -4.29 -14.65 -8.84
CA LEU A 791 -4.86 -14.05 -7.65
C LEU A 791 -5.85 -12.93 -8.03
N LEU A 792 -6.93 -12.76 -7.26
CA LEU A 792 -7.70 -11.52 -7.23
C LEU A 792 -7.35 -10.74 -5.95
N ILE A 793 -7.09 -9.44 -6.10
CA ILE A 793 -6.92 -8.50 -4.99
C ILE A 793 -8.13 -7.56 -5.05
N THR A 794 -8.75 -7.26 -3.91
CA THR A 794 -9.93 -6.40 -3.85
C THR A 794 -9.69 -5.13 -3.04
N GLU A 795 -10.22 -3.99 -3.51
CA GLU A 795 -10.29 -2.73 -2.74
C GLU A 795 -11.39 -2.76 -1.65
N ASP A 796 -12.27 -3.76 -1.68
CA ASP A 796 -13.43 -3.97 -0.80
C ASP A 796 -13.11 -4.91 0.37
N ILE A 797 -13.80 -4.73 1.50
CA ILE A 797 -13.74 -5.64 2.66
C ILE A 797 -14.36 -7.01 2.35
N HIS A 798 -15.25 -7.09 1.35
CA HIS A 798 -15.82 -8.35 0.89
C HIS A 798 -14.84 -9.08 -0.03
N ARG A 799 -14.49 -10.33 0.35
CA ARG A 799 -13.51 -11.20 -0.32
C ARG A 799 -14.14 -12.46 -0.95
N GLU A 800 -15.42 -12.40 -1.33
CA GLU A 800 -16.18 -13.53 -1.88
C GLU A 800 -17.01 -13.11 -3.11
N ILE A 801 -16.97 -13.91 -4.18
CA ILE A 801 -17.75 -13.70 -5.41
C ILE A 801 -18.67 -14.92 -5.63
N ASN A 802 -19.73 -15.00 -4.83
CA ASN A 802 -20.66 -16.15 -4.81
C ASN A 802 -21.70 -16.13 -5.94
N TRP A 803 -21.79 -15.04 -6.70
CA TRP A 803 -22.73 -14.85 -7.82
C TRP A 803 -22.15 -15.30 -9.18
N PHE A 804 -20.84 -15.55 -9.25
CA PHE A 804 -20.15 -16.03 -10.45
C PHE A 804 -19.96 -17.55 -10.39
N PRO A 805 -20.32 -18.31 -11.45
CA PRO A 805 -20.27 -19.77 -11.43
C PRO A 805 -18.84 -20.29 -11.35
N ASN A 806 -18.57 -21.20 -10.40
CA ASN A 806 -17.27 -21.88 -10.24
C ASN A 806 -16.07 -20.93 -10.09
N GLN A 807 -16.22 -19.83 -9.32
CA GLN A 807 -15.06 -19.01 -8.94
C GLN A 807 -14.07 -19.84 -8.10
N LYS A 808 -12.86 -20.05 -8.63
CA LYS A 808 -11.80 -20.86 -8.00
C LYS A 808 -10.57 -20.04 -7.59
N VAL A 809 -10.37 -18.88 -8.19
CA VAL A 809 -9.22 -18.02 -7.89
C VAL A 809 -9.42 -17.35 -6.53
N GLU A 810 -8.39 -17.46 -5.69
CA GLU A 810 -8.27 -16.86 -4.36
C GLU A 810 -8.47 -15.34 -4.43
N ILE A 811 -9.14 -14.77 -3.41
CA ILE A 811 -9.47 -13.35 -3.32
C ILE A 811 -8.94 -12.84 -1.98
N ILE A 812 -8.06 -11.84 -2.00
CA ILE A 812 -7.43 -11.25 -0.81
C ILE A 812 -7.59 -9.74 -0.78
N GLY A 813 -7.41 -9.12 0.39
CA GLY A 813 -7.40 -7.66 0.50
C GLY A 813 -6.08 -7.05 0.01
N ILE A 814 -6.07 -5.73 -0.26
CA ILE A 814 -4.84 -4.98 -0.59
C ILE A 814 -3.77 -5.13 0.51
N ASP A 815 -4.19 -5.25 1.76
CA ASP A 815 -3.34 -5.47 2.94
C ASP A 815 -2.50 -6.76 2.88
N GLU A 816 -2.95 -7.74 2.11
CA GLU A 816 -2.28 -9.04 1.91
C GLU A 816 -1.56 -9.13 0.55
N ALA A 817 -1.57 -8.06 -0.25
CA ALA A 817 -1.04 -8.05 -1.62
C ALA A 817 0.43 -8.52 -1.66
N PRO A 818 0.75 -9.61 -2.38
CA PRO A 818 2.09 -10.19 -2.33
C PRO A 818 3.10 -9.32 -3.07
N THR A 819 4.31 -9.19 -2.53
CA THR A 819 5.39 -8.37 -3.09
C THR A 819 6.13 -9.00 -4.27
N ASN A 820 5.78 -10.24 -4.65
CA ASN A 820 6.46 -11.07 -5.65
C ASN A 820 5.69 -11.22 -6.98
N LEU A 821 4.83 -10.25 -7.33
CA LEU A 821 4.04 -10.30 -8.56
C LEU A 821 4.89 -10.09 -9.82
N ASP A 822 4.71 -10.96 -10.81
CA ASP A 822 5.27 -10.73 -12.15
C ASP A 822 4.42 -9.72 -12.92
N ILE A 823 3.10 -9.84 -12.82
CA ILE A 823 2.13 -9.01 -13.54
C ILE A 823 1.01 -8.59 -12.57
N LEU A 824 0.71 -7.30 -12.53
CA LEU A 824 -0.43 -6.75 -11.80
C LEU A 824 -1.34 -5.97 -12.75
N VAL A 825 -2.64 -6.29 -12.73
CA VAL A 825 -3.63 -5.79 -13.69
C VAL A 825 -4.65 -4.89 -12.98
N ALA A 826 -4.74 -3.62 -13.37
CA ALA A 826 -5.87 -2.76 -13.03
C ALA A 826 -7.08 -3.08 -13.92
N THR A 827 -8.30 -3.03 -13.36
CA THR A 827 -9.54 -3.48 -14.03
C THR A 827 -10.64 -2.43 -14.10
N GLY A 828 -10.59 -1.42 -13.23
CA GLY A 828 -11.43 -0.21 -13.27
C GLY A 828 -10.59 1.03 -12.94
N TRP A 829 -11.11 2.23 -13.19
CA TRP A 829 -10.28 3.44 -13.16
C TRP A 829 -9.68 3.78 -11.78
N SER A 830 -10.35 3.43 -10.67
CA SER A 830 -9.79 3.58 -9.30
C SER A 830 -8.54 2.73 -9.15
N THR A 831 -8.63 1.46 -9.54
CA THR A 831 -7.57 0.45 -9.41
C THR A 831 -6.32 0.82 -10.20
N ALA A 832 -6.39 1.67 -11.23
CA ALA A 832 -5.22 2.16 -11.95
C ALA A 832 -4.32 3.08 -11.11
N TYR A 833 -4.91 3.82 -10.15
CA TYR A 833 -4.18 4.55 -9.11
C TYR A 833 -3.69 3.56 -8.03
N THR A 834 -4.63 2.77 -7.50
CA THR A 834 -4.48 1.44 -6.89
C THR A 834 -3.11 0.76 -7.01
N ILE A 835 -2.91 0.21 -8.22
CA ILE A 835 -1.74 -0.60 -8.56
C ILE A 835 -0.43 0.19 -8.61
N ALA A 836 -0.43 1.53 -8.57
CA ALA A 836 0.80 2.31 -8.60
C ALA A 836 1.70 2.00 -7.39
N ASP A 837 1.11 1.84 -6.22
CA ASP A 837 1.81 1.60 -4.95
C ASP A 837 2.16 0.12 -4.71
N ILE A 838 1.50 -0.82 -5.39
CA ILE A 838 1.74 -2.27 -5.22
C ILE A 838 2.96 -2.71 -6.04
N PRO A 839 3.94 -3.45 -5.47
CA PRO A 839 5.09 -3.97 -6.21
C PRO A 839 4.71 -5.06 -7.23
N ALA A 840 5.08 -4.85 -8.50
CA ALA A 840 4.98 -5.85 -9.56
C ALA A 840 6.05 -5.58 -10.64
N LYS A 841 6.53 -6.61 -11.35
CA LYS A 841 7.53 -6.43 -12.43
C LYS A 841 6.95 -5.72 -13.66
N ARG A 842 5.68 -5.98 -13.98
CA ARG A 842 4.90 -5.34 -15.05
C ARG A 842 3.54 -4.91 -14.52
N LYS A 843 3.04 -3.77 -14.99
CA LYS A 843 1.71 -3.23 -14.66
C LYS A 843 0.90 -3.10 -15.94
N VAL A 844 -0.29 -3.69 -15.93
CA VAL A 844 -1.21 -3.73 -17.07
C VAL A 844 -2.50 -3.02 -16.67
N TYR A 845 -3.12 -2.26 -17.57
CA TYR A 845 -4.45 -1.70 -17.37
C TYR A 845 -5.42 -2.30 -18.39
N PHE A 846 -6.38 -3.08 -17.88
CA PHE A 846 -7.50 -3.60 -18.65
C PHE A 846 -8.60 -2.54 -18.73
N VAL A 847 -8.67 -1.84 -19.85
CA VAL A 847 -9.67 -0.79 -20.10
C VAL A 847 -10.89 -1.43 -20.76
N GLN A 848 -11.96 -1.56 -19.98
CA GLN A 848 -13.21 -2.22 -20.41
C GLN A 848 -14.23 -1.23 -21.01
N SER A 849 -14.13 0.07 -20.67
CA SER A 849 -14.98 1.11 -21.26
C SER A 849 -14.31 2.48 -21.10
N ASP A 850 -14.92 3.52 -21.68
CA ASP A 850 -14.63 4.90 -21.33
C ASP A 850 -15.37 5.26 -20.03
N GLU A 851 -14.77 4.89 -18.90
CA GLU A 851 -15.34 5.05 -17.56
C GLU A 851 -15.55 6.53 -17.19
N SER A 852 -14.92 7.47 -17.92
CA SER A 852 -15.16 8.91 -17.73
C SER A 852 -16.59 9.33 -18.03
N ARG A 853 -17.29 8.56 -18.88
CA ARG A 853 -18.69 8.77 -19.29
C ARG A 853 -19.71 8.18 -18.32
N PHE A 854 -19.28 7.43 -17.30
CA PHE A 854 -20.17 6.92 -16.25
C PHE A 854 -20.57 8.01 -15.24
N TYR A 855 -19.85 9.13 -15.25
CA TYR A 855 -20.05 10.26 -14.35
C TYR A 855 -20.46 11.52 -15.15
N PRO A 856 -21.07 12.53 -14.50
CA PRO A 856 -21.40 13.79 -15.17
C PRO A 856 -20.15 14.43 -15.80
N ALA A 857 -20.27 14.90 -17.05
CA ALA A 857 -19.14 15.51 -17.75
C ALA A 857 -18.54 16.69 -16.95
N GLY A 858 -17.24 16.63 -16.70
CA GLY A 858 -16.52 17.60 -15.86
C GLY A 858 -16.63 17.37 -14.35
N SER A 859 -17.19 16.24 -13.89
CA SER A 859 -17.04 15.81 -12.49
C SER A 859 -15.60 15.37 -12.20
N PHE A 860 -15.26 15.29 -10.91
CA PHE A 860 -13.94 14.82 -10.47
C PHE A 860 -13.69 13.38 -10.90
N GLU A 861 -14.68 12.50 -10.74
CA GLU A 861 -14.62 11.09 -11.13
C GLU A 861 -14.46 10.95 -12.65
N SER A 862 -15.20 11.74 -13.43
CA SER A 862 -15.04 11.81 -14.90
C SER A 862 -13.60 12.20 -15.28
N GLN A 863 -13.03 13.23 -14.65
CA GLN A 863 -11.67 13.67 -14.92
C GLN A 863 -10.61 12.66 -14.43
N LYS A 864 -10.80 12.02 -13.27
CA LYS A 864 -9.85 11.03 -12.72
C LYS A 864 -9.86 9.72 -13.51
N ALA A 865 -11.02 9.31 -14.03
CA ALA A 865 -11.11 8.23 -15.00
C ALA A 865 -10.43 8.61 -16.32
N TRP A 866 -10.63 9.83 -16.82
CA TRP A 866 -9.90 10.32 -18.00
C TRP A 866 -8.37 10.35 -17.79
N ASP A 867 -7.92 10.69 -16.57
CA ASP A 867 -6.51 10.80 -16.24
C ASP A 867 -5.82 9.45 -15.98
N SER A 868 -6.55 8.38 -15.62
CA SER A 868 -5.95 7.03 -15.46
C SER A 868 -5.46 6.45 -16.78
N TYR A 869 -6.04 6.87 -17.92
CA TYR A 869 -5.59 6.50 -19.26
C TYR A 869 -4.30 7.19 -19.71
N LYS A 870 -3.63 7.97 -18.83
CA LYS A 870 -2.34 8.63 -19.08
C LYS A 870 -1.15 7.95 -18.37
N PHE A 871 -1.39 6.87 -17.63
CA PHE A 871 -0.33 6.18 -16.89
C PHE A 871 0.61 5.41 -17.83
N ASP A 872 1.88 5.29 -17.43
CA ASP A 872 2.89 4.52 -18.17
C ASP A 872 2.76 3.03 -17.84
N TYR A 873 1.65 2.43 -18.27
CA TYR A 873 1.31 1.02 -18.13
C TYR A 873 1.22 0.34 -19.50
N GLU A 874 1.27 -0.99 -19.52
CA GLU A 874 0.84 -1.75 -20.69
C GLU A 874 -0.70 -1.79 -20.74
N TYR A 875 -1.31 -1.61 -21.91
CA TYR A 875 -2.78 -1.56 -22.03
C TYR A 875 -3.34 -2.81 -22.70
N MET A 876 -4.52 -3.25 -22.24
CA MET A 876 -5.34 -4.23 -22.96
C MET A 876 -6.83 -3.86 -22.88
N THR A 877 -7.64 -4.35 -23.81
CA THR A 877 -9.06 -3.99 -23.91
C THR A 877 -9.89 -5.03 -24.67
N GLU A 878 -11.17 -5.11 -24.32
CA GLU A 878 -12.16 -6.02 -24.91
C GLU A 878 -12.79 -5.53 -26.23
N ALA A 879 -12.57 -4.28 -26.62
CA ALA A 879 -13.21 -3.68 -27.80
C ALA A 879 -12.22 -2.90 -28.69
N LYS A 880 -12.37 -3.05 -30.02
CA LYS A 880 -11.55 -2.39 -31.05
C LYS A 880 -11.74 -0.88 -31.03
N TRP A 881 -12.95 -0.40 -30.72
CA TRP A 881 -13.21 1.03 -30.60
C TRP A 881 -12.40 1.65 -29.44
N ILE A 882 -12.24 0.93 -28.32
CA ILE A 882 -11.41 1.35 -27.18
C ILE A 882 -9.93 1.29 -27.58
N GLN A 883 -9.47 0.24 -28.26
CA GLN A 883 -8.09 0.13 -28.74
C GLN A 883 -7.73 1.34 -29.63
N LYS A 884 -8.60 1.68 -30.58
CA LYS A 884 -8.45 2.85 -31.43
C LYS A 884 -8.47 4.15 -30.61
N TRP A 885 -9.42 4.30 -29.69
CA TRP A 885 -9.58 5.48 -28.85
C TRP A 885 -8.36 5.72 -27.93
N LEU A 886 -7.83 4.68 -27.28
CA LEU A 886 -6.60 4.74 -26.50
C LEU A 886 -5.43 5.24 -27.35
N LYS A 887 -5.29 4.69 -28.57
CA LYS A 887 -4.23 5.09 -29.49
C LYS A 887 -4.36 6.53 -29.99
N GLU A 888 -5.58 6.97 -30.33
CA GLU A 888 -5.86 8.30 -30.88
C GLU A 888 -5.87 9.42 -29.82
N LYS A 889 -6.28 9.13 -28.57
CA LYS A 889 -6.42 10.14 -27.51
C LYS A 889 -5.24 10.21 -26.55
N PHE A 890 -4.59 9.07 -26.27
CA PHE A 890 -3.54 8.96 -25.27
C PHE A 890 -2.21 8.44 -25.85
N GLY A 891 -2.21 7.90 -27.08
CA GLY A 891 -1.01 7.42 -27.78
C GLY A 891 -0.61 5.98 -27.45
N HIS A 892 -1.26 5.36 -26.47
CA HIS A 892 -1.01 3.99 -26.02
C HIS A 892 -1.44 2.96 -27.07
N ASP A 893 -0.57 2.01 -27.38
CA ASP A 893 -0.96 0.76 -28.04
C ASP A 893 -1.55 -0.20 -26.99
N SER A 894 -2.62 -0.91 -27.34
CA SER A 894 -3.24 -1.90 -26.46
C SER A 894 -3.45 -3.25 -27.13
N THR A 895 -3.37 -4.33 -26.36
CA THR A 895 -3.73 -5.67 -26.82
C THR A 895 -5.25 -5.83 -26.84
N TYR A 896 -5.80 -6.29 -27.96
CA TYR A 896 -7.22 -6.62 -28.09
C TYR A 896 -7.48 -8.03 -27.56
N VAL A 897 -8.26 -8.14 -26.49
CA VAL A 897 -8.62 -9.40 -25.81
C VAL A 897 -10.15 -9.45 -25.70
N PRO A 898 -10.85 -9.86 -26.76
CA PRO A 898 -12.32 -9.80 -26.82
C PRO A 898 -13.00 -10.71 -25.81
N ASN A 899 -14.21 -10.35 -25.38
CA ASN A 899 -15.02 -11.23 -24.53
C ASN A 899 -15.57 -12.43 -25.32
N GLY A 900 -15.74 -13.56 -24.62
CA GLY A 900 -16.33 -14.77 -25.19
C GLY A 900 -17.63 -15.19 -24.51
N LEU A 901 -18.27 -16.22 -25.07
CA LEU A 901 -19.35 -16.95 -24.41
C LEU A 901 -18.85 -18.29 -23.87
N ASP A 902 -19.52 -18.79 -22.81
CA ASP A 902 -19.28 -20.14 -22.30
C ASP A 902 -20.23 -21.14 -22.97
N GLU A 903 -19.66 -22.08 -23.72
CA GLU A 903 -20.42 -23.09 -24.49
C GLU A 903 -21.35 -23.92 -23.62
N ASN A 904 -20.90 -24.28 -22.41
CA ASN A 904 -21.60 -25.19 -21.52
C ASN A 904 -22.71 -24.51 -20.71
N ILE A 905 -22.70 -23.17 -20.66
CA ILE A 905 -23.68 -22.38 -19.91
C ILE A 905 -24.75 -21.82 -20.84
N ILE A 906 -24.38 -21.28 -22.01
CA ILE A 906 -25.29 -20.39 -22.76
C ILE A 906 -26.00 -21.10 -23.92
N PHE A 907 -25.37 -22.08 -24.57
CA PHE A 907 -25.91 -22.71 -25.80
C PHE A 907 -26.85 -23.91 -25.56
N GLN A 908 -26.91 -24.41 -24.32
CA GLN A 908 -27.66 -25.61 -23.91
C GLN A 908 -28.43 -25.33 -22.62
N THR A 909 -29.61 -24.73 -22.70
CA THR A 909 -30.39 -24.36 -21.51
C THR A 909 -31.88 -24.39 -21.78
N ASP A 910 -32.61 -25.13 -20.94
CA ASP A 910 -34.07 -25.11 -20.91
C ASP A 910 -34.59 -23.78 -20.35
N PRO A 911 -35.65 -23.20 -20.95
CA PRO A 911 -36.24 -21.94 -20.48
C PRO A 911 -37.01 -22.13 -19.16
N ILE A 912 -36.99 -21.11 -18.27
CA ILE A 912 -37.75 -21.12 -16.99
C ILE A 912 -39.23 -21.42 -17.24
N THR A 913 -39.80 -20.78 -18.25
CA THR A 913 -41.12 -21.10 -18.80
C THR A 913 -41.02 -21.22 -20.31
N LYS A 914 -41.69 -22.24 -20.87
CA LYS A 914 -41.84 -22.40 -22.32
C LYS A 914 -42.50 -21.15 -22.91
N LYS A 915 -41.98 -20.69 -24.04
CA LYS A 915 -42.53 -19.59 -24.83
C LYS A 915 -43.97 -19.91 -25.22
N GLY A 916 -44.88 -18.98 -24.96
CA GLY A 916 -46.31 -19.10 -25.29
C GLY A 916 -46.63 -18.51 -26.66
N ASP A 917 -47.92 -18.33 -26.95
CA ASP A 917 -48.39 -17.72 -28.20
C ASP A 917 -48.10 -16.20 -28.28
N LYS A 918 -47.81 -15.56 -27.15
CA LYS A 918 -47.51 -14.14 -27.04
C LYS A 918 -46.00 -13.90 -27.02
N VAL A 919 -45.53 -12.95 -27.83
CA VAL A 919 -44.11 -12.56 -27.89
C VAL A 919 -43.67 -11.96 -26.56
N ARG A 920 -42.55 -12.45 -26.04
CA ARG A 920 -41.98 -12.00 -24.77
C ARG A 920 -40.76 -11.10 -24.99
N VAL A 921 -40.83 -9.90 -24.43
CA VAL A 921 -39.79 -8.87 -24.52
C VAL A 921 -39.07 -8.75 -23.18
N LEU A 922 -37.74 -8.84 -23.22
CA LEU A 922 -36.85 -8.69 -22.08
C LEU A 922 -36.25 -7.28 -22.06
N LEU A 923 -36.33 -6.63 -20.91
CA LEU A 923 -35.52 -5.46 -20.54
C LEU A 923 -34.43 -5.91 -19.57
N GLU A 924 -33.17 -5.64 -19.90
CA GLU A 924 -32.02 -6.01 -19.06
C GLU A 924 -31.18 -4.77 -18.73
N GLY A 925 -30.90 -4.60 -17.44
CA GLY A 925 -29.93 -3.63 -16.94
C GLY A 925 -30.28 -3.07 -15.57
N PRO A 926 -29.30 -2.57 -14.80
CA PRO A 926 -29.58 -1.82 -13.57
C PRO A 926 -30.43 -0.59 -13.89
N ILE A 927 -31.61 -0.52 -13.27
CA ILE A 927 -32.61 0.53 -13.45
C ILE A 927 -32.15 1.86 -12.83
N ASP A 928 -31.38 1.80 -11.73
CA ASP A 928 -30.84 2.99 -11.05
C ASP A 928 -29.70 3.68 -11.84
N ILE A 929 -29.29 3.14 -12.99
CA ILE A 929 -28.19 3.67 -13.83
C ILE A 929 -28.76 4.25 -15.14
N PRO A 930 -28.94 5.59 -15.26
CA PRO A 930 -29.66 6.20 -16.38
C PRO A 930 -29.08 5.92 -17.76
N PHE A 931 -27.75 5.75 -17.87
CA PHE A 931 -27.10 5.47 -19.15
C PHE A 931 -27.31 4.04 -19.65
N LYS A 932 -27.89 3.13 -18.85
CA LYS A 932 -28.29 1.79 -19.34
C LYS A 932 -29.62 1.80 -20.11
N GLY A 933 -30.39 2.89 -20.05
CA GLY A 933 -31.54 3.11 -20.95
C GLY A 933 -32.80 2.32 -20.63
N MET A 934 -32.95 1.83 -19.39
CA MET A 934 -34.10 1.01 -18.98
C MET A 934 -35.45 1.74 -19.13
N GLU A 935 -35.48 3.05 -18.84
CA GLU A 935 -36.69 3.86 -19.00
C GLU A 935 -37.06 4.07 -20.48
N ASP A 936 -36.07 4.32 -21.34
CA ASP A 936 -36.26 4.44 -22.79
C ASP A 936 -36.75 3.11 -23.39
N ALA A 937 -36.16 1.99 -22.97
CA ALA A 937 -36.51 0.65 -23.41
C ALA A 937 -37.92 0.25 -22.95
N PHE A 938 -38.35 0.66 -21.74
CA PHE A 938 -39.72 0.50 -21.28
C PHE A 938 -40.70 1.36 -22.09
N ASN A 939 -40.40 2.65 -22.30
CA ASN A 939 -41.23 3.56 -23.06
C ASN A 939 -41.45 3.11 -24.52
N ALA A 940 -40.46 2.42 -25.11
CA ALA A 940 -40.57 1.84 -26.44
C ALA A 940 -41.55 0.65 -26.54
N ILE A 941 -41.95 0.01 -25.43
CA ILE A 941 -42.75 -1.22 -25.45
C ILE A 941 -44.06 -1.18 -24.64
N ASN A 942 -44.28 -0.14 -23.83
CA ASN A 942 -45.39 -0.04 -22.88
C ASN A 942 -46.78 -0.27 -23.52
N ASP A 943 -47.02 0.26 -24.72
CA ASP A 943 -48.29 0.14 -25.46
C ASP A 943 -48.28 -0.95 -26.55
N LEU A 944 -47.27 -1.82 -26.59
CA LEU A 944 -47.20 -2.96 -27.50
C LEU A 944 -47.86 -4.22 -26.89
N ASP A 945 -48.47 -5.05 -27.73
CA ASP A 945 -49.11 -6.29 -27.29
C ASP A 945 -48.11 -7.44 -27.07
N CYS A 946 -47.25 -7.29 -26.07
CA CYS A 946 -46.28 -8.29 -25.64
C CYS A 946 -46.44 -8.67 -24.16
N GLU A 947 -45.69 -9.69 -23.73
CA GLU A 947 -45.36 -9.95 -22.31
C GLU A 947 -44.02 -9.28 -22.00
N VAL A 948 -43.92 -8.55 -20.89
CA VAL A 948 -42.74 -7.73 -20.53
C VAL A 948 -42.02 -8.34 -19.32
N TRP A 949 -40.79 -8.81 -19.53
CA TRP A 949 -39.91 -9.30 -18.48
C TRP A 949 -38.79 -8.28 -18.21
N CYS A 950 -38.43 -8.08 -16.94
CA CYS A 950 -37.37 -7.16 -16.54
C CYS A 950 -36.33 -7.87 -15.66
N VAL A 951 -35.04 -7.66 -15.93
CA VAL A 951 -33.92 -8.08 -15.08
C VAL A 951 -33.11 -6.86 -14.65
N SER A 952 -32.87 -6.71 -13.35
CA SER A 952 -32.09 -5.60 -12.78
C SER A 952 -31.13 -6.07 -11.69
N SER A 953 -29.89 -5.57 -11.72
CA SER A 953 -28.91 -5.74 -10.64
C SER A 953 -28.99 -4.64 -9.56
N ALA A 954 -29.56 -3.48 -9.89
CA ALA A 954 -29.77 -2.35 -8.98
C ALA A 954 -30.99 -1.53 -9.42
N GLY A 955 -31.90 -1.26 -8.48
CA GLY A 955 -33.17 -0.58 -8.76
C GLY A 955 -34.30 -1.52 -9.17
N LYS A 956 -35.54 -1.06 -9.01
CA LYS A 956 -36.77 -1.81 -9.32
C LYS A 956 -37.63 -1.05 -10.34
N PRO A 957 -38.46 -1.76 -11.14
CA PRO A 957 -39.39 -1.11 -12.07
C PRO A 957 -40.26 -0.08 -11.35
N LYS A 958 -40.52 1.06 -12.01
CA LYS A 958 -41.42 2.09 -11.47
C LYS A 958 -42.85 1.53 -11.40
N LYS A 959 -43.70 2.07 -10.52
CA LYS A 959 -45.07 1.52 -10.29
C LYS A 959 -45.96 1.63 -11.53
N GLU A 960 -45.69 2.61 -12.37
CA GLU A 960 -46.30 2.88 -13.65
C GLU A 960 -45.78 1.99 -14.79
N TRP A 961 -44.74 1.18 -14.55
CA TRP A 961 -44.19 0.28 -15.56
C TRP A 961 -44.97 -1.04 -15.60
N LYS A 962 -45.54 -1.37 -16.77
CA LYS A 962 -46.10 -2.69 -17.07
C LYS A 962 -44.97 -3.71 -17.15
N CYS A 963 -44.69 -4.37 -16.03
CA CYS A 963 -43.72 -5.45 -15.90
C CYS A 963 -44.46 -6.72 -15.47
N ASP A 964 -44.58 -7.70 -16.37
CA ASP A 964 -45.30 -8.95 -16.12
C ASP A 964 -44.48 -9.91 -15.23
N VAL A 965 -43.14 -9.93 -15.39
CA VAL A 965 -42.21 -10.69 -14.52
C VAL A 965 -40.95 -9.86 -14.24
N PHE A 966 -40.54 -9.77 -12.98
CA PHE A 966 -39.33 -9.06 -12.55
C PHE A 966 -38.34 -10.00 -11.84
N PHE A 967 -37.07 -9.92 -12.21
CA PHE A 967 -35.97 -10.61 -11.55
C PHE A 967 -34.94 -9.61 -11.01
N GLU A 968 -34.56 -9.78 -9.75
CA GLU A 968 -33.63 -8.90 -9.03
C GLU A 968 -32.35 -9.65 -8.69
N LYS A 969 -31.18 -9.07 -9.01
CA LYS A 969 -29.84 -9.59 -8.65
C LYS A 969 -29.61 -11.06 -9.04
N VAL A 970 -30.01 -11.43 -10.26
CA VAL A 970 -29.87 -12.79 -10.81
C VAL A 970 -28.39 -13.21 -10.86
N PRO A 971 -28.00 -14.37 -10.29
CA PRO A 971 -26.66 -14.93 -10.45
C PRO A 971 -26.36 -15.26 -11.92
N MET A 972 -25.12 -15.04 -12.37
CA MET A 972 -24.77 -15.13 -13.80
C MET A 972 -25.11 -16.51 -14.41
N GLY A 973 -24.92 -17.60 -13.64
CA GLY A 973 -25.24 -18.97 -14.07
C GLY A 973 -26.75 -19.30 -14.22
N GLN A 974 -27.65 -18.36 -13.93
CA GLN A 974 -29.10 -18.50 -14.12
C GLN A 974 -29.65 -17.60 -15.25
N MET A 975 -28.84 -16.64 -15.75
CA MET A 975 -29.29 -15.64 -16.72
C MET A 975 -29.63 -16.25 -18.09
N ASN A 976 -28.89 -17.29 -18.49
CA ASN A 976 -29.17 -18.17 -19.63
C ASN A 976 -30.63 -18.67 -19.67
N GLN A 977 -31.21 -19.07 -18.53
CA GLN A 977 -32.59 -19.56 -18.47
C GLN A 977 -33.61 -18.45 -18.75
N ILE A 978 -33.31 -17.22 -18.33
CA ILE A 978 -34.16 -16.03 -18.58
C ILE A 978 -34.10 -15.65 -20.06
N TYR A 979 -32.90 -15.57 -20.65
CA TYR A 979 -32.75 -15.30 -22.09
C TYR A 979 -33.45 -16.37 -22.94
N SER A 980 -33.25 -17.67 -22.64
CA SER A 980 -33.93 -18.77 -23.34
C SER A 980 -35.46 -18.70 -23.23
N SER A 981 -35.98 -18.10 -22.15
CA SER A 981 -37.42 -17.86 -21.97
C SER A 981 -37.98 -16.71 -22.82
N CYS A 982 -37.16 -15.80 -23.35
CA CYS A 982 -37.60 -14.56 -24.02
C CYS A 982 -37.36 -14.58 -25.54
N ASP A 983 -38.07 -13.74 -26.30
CA ASP A 983 -37.96 -13.68 -27.77
C ASP A 983 -37.14 -12.49 -28.25
N ILE A 984 -37.34 -11.33 -27.63
CA ILE A 984 -36.70 -10.07 -28.02
C ILE A 984 -36.04 -9.45 -26.79
N LEU A 985 -34.76 -9.12 -26.86
CA LEU A 985 -34.10 -8.21 -25.91
C LEU A 985 -34.18 -6.78 -26.44
N VAL A 986 -34.55 -5.82 -25.60
CA VAL A 986 -34.47 -4.38 -25.92
C VAL A 986 -33.41 -3.74 -25.04
N LYS A 987 -32.35 -3.21 -25.67
CA LYS A 987 -31.16 -2.73 -24.98
C LYS A 987 -30.70 -1.38 -25.53
N LEU A 988 -31.24 -0.29 -24.96
CA LEU A 988 -31.04 1.09 -25.42
C LEU A 988 -29.98 1.84 -24.60
N SER A 989 -28.87 1.18 -24.28
CA SER A 989 -27.79 1.77 -23.48
C SER A 989 -27.01 2.85 -24.27
N ARG A 990 -26.48 3.86 -23.55
CA ARG A 990 -25.83 5.07 -24.11
C ARG A 990 -24.30 5.00 -24.09
N VAL A 991 -23.74 4.09 -23.30
CA VAL A 991 -22.30 3.80 -23.16
C VAL A 991 -22.15 2.30 -22.94
N GLU A 992 -21.39 1.63 -23.79
CA GLU A 992 -20.99 0.22 -23.61
C GLU A 992 -19.53 0.03 -24.03
N GLY A 993 -18.90 -1.01 -23.48
CA GLY A 993 -17.54 -1.47 -23.80
C GLY A 993 -17.58 -2.49 -24.93
N PHE A 994 -17.57 -3.77 -24.57
CA PHE A 994 -18.09 -4.88 -25.36
C PHE A 994 -19.57 -5.14 -25.01
N PHE A 995 -20.45 -5.31 -26.01
CA PHE A 995 -21.90 -5.28 -25.79
C PHE A 995 -22.52 -6.63 -25.32
N GLY A 996 -22.00 -7.25 -24.26
CA GLY A 996 -22.32 -8.62 -23.83
C GLY A 996 -23.80 -9.10 -23.94
N PRO A 997 -24.80 -8.43 -23.32
CA PRO A 997 -26.15 -8.98 -23.18
C PRO A 997 -26.87 -9.35 -24.50
N PRO A 998 -26.81 -8.53 -25.58
CA PRO A 998 -27.24 -8.96 -26.91
C PRO A 998 -26.59 -10.26 -27.43
N LEU A 999 -25.30 -10.50 -27.18
CA LEU A 999 -24.60 -11.72 -27.61
C LEU A 999 -25.12 -12.95 -26.86
N GLU A 1000 -25.37 -12.82 -25.56
CA GLU A 1000 -25.96 -13.85 -24.71
C GLU A 1000 -27.39 -14.19 -25.16
N MET A 1001 -28.22 -13.17 -25.44
CA MET A 1001 -29.57 -13.35 -25.98
C MET A 1001 -29.57 -14.06 -27.35
N MET A 1002 -28.63 -13.71 -28.23
CA MET A 1002 -28.46 -14.36 -29.53
C MET A 1002 -28.11 -15.85 -29.39
N ALA A 1003 -27.22 -16.20 -28.45
CA ALA A 1003 -26.85 -17.58 -28.16
C ALA A 1003 -28.00 -18.41 -27.59
N CYS A 1004 -28.80 -17.83 -26.69
CA CYS A 1004 -29.99 -18.44 -26.10
C CYS A 1004 -31.20 -18.55 -27.05
N GLY A 1005 -31.08 -18.09 -28.31
CA GLY A 1005 -32.15 -18.21 -29.31
C GLY A 1005 -33.23 -17.12 -29.25
N GLY A 1006 -32.85 -15.92 -28.83
CA GLY A 1006 -33.63 -14.69 -29.01
C GLY A 1006 -33.17 -13.86 -30.22
N THR A 1007 -33.72 -12.65 -30.35
CA THR A 1007 -33.20 -11.58 -31.20
C THR A 1007 -33.13 -10.27 -30.39
N CYS A 1008 -32.53 -9.21 -30.93
CA CYS A 1008 -32.31 -7.95 -30.21
C CYS A 1008 -32.79 -6.72 -30.99
N VAL A 1009 -33.26 -5.71 -30.26
CA VAL A 1009 -33.32 -4.30 -30.68
C VAL A 1009 -32.34 -3.53 -29.82
N VAL A 1010 -31.36 -2.88 -30.45
CA VAL A 1010 -30.24 -2.22 -29.77
C VAL A 1010 -30.03 -0.81 -30.27
N ALA A 1011 -29.49 0.07 -29.41
CA ALA A 1011 -28.96 1.36 -29.86
C ALA A 1011 -27.62 1.20 -30.61
N ASP A 1012 -27.26 2.15 -31.47
CA ASP A 1012 -25.95 2.27 -32.15
C ASP A 1012 -24.82 2.75 -31.19
N VAL A 1013 -24.80 2.18 -29.99
CA VAL A 1013 -23.86 2.49 -28.91
C VAL A 1013 -22.47 1.90 -29.16
N THR A 1014 -21.43 2.59 -28.69
CA THR A 1014 -20.03 2.13 -28.75
C THR A 1014 -19.90 0.65 -28.40
N GLY A 1015 -19.30 -0.15 -29.31
CA GLY A 1015 -19.09 -1.58 -29.11
C GLY A 1015 -20.18 -2.52 -29.65
N TYR A 1016 -21.29 -1.99 -30.16
CA TYR A 1016 -22.28 -2.82 -30.86
C TYR A 1016 -21.70 -3.46 -32.13
N ASP A 1017 -20.89 -2.69 -32.87
CA ASP A 1017 -20.31 -3.01 -34.17
C ASP A 1017 -19.15 -4.01 -34.10
N GLU A 1018 -18.79 -4.51 -32.91
CA GLU A 1018 -17.88 -5.65 -32.76
C GLU A 1018 -18.42 -6.91 -33.47
N TYR A 1019 -19.75 -7.12 -33.45
CA TYR A 1019 -20.42 -8.27 -34.08
C TYR A 1019 -21.87 -8.01 -34.53
N ILE A 1020 -22.51 -6.91 -34.13
CA ILE A 1020 -23.90 -6.61 -34.52
C ILE A 1020 -23.92 -6.00 -35.92
N VAL A 1021 -24.78 -6.55 -36.78
CA VAL A 1021 -25.02 -6.08 -38.15
C VAL A 1021 -26.53 -5.89 -38.31
N ASP A 1022 -26.94 -4.64 -38.53
CA ASP A 1022 -28.35 -4.29 -38.67
C ASP A 1022 -29.04 -5.11 -39.77
N ASN A 1023 -30.28 -5.53 -39.48
CA ASN A 1023 -31.13 -6.33 -40.35
C ASN A 1023 -30.53 -7.70 -40.77
N TYR A 1024 -29.40 -8.10 -40.19
CA TYR A 1024 -28.79 -9.43 -40.33
C TYR A 1024 -28.95 -10.27 -39.06
N ASN A 1025 -28.50 -9.78 -37.89
CA ASN A 1025 -28.56 -10.49 -36.61
C ASN A 1025 -29.28 -9.73 -35.47
N ALA A 1026 -29.49 -8.42 -35.60
CA ALA A 1026 -30.34 -7.60 -34.74
C ALA A 1026 -31.07 -6.52 -35.57
N LEU A 1027 -31.90 -5.71 -34.92
CA LEU A 1027 -32.28 -4.38 -35.43
C LEU A 1027 -31.55 -3.30 -34.63
N VAL A 1028 -30.99 -2.32 -35.32
CA VAL A 1028 -30.27 -1.19 -34.72
C VAL A 1028 -31.08 0.10 -34.86
N VAL A 1029 -31.10 0.93 -33.83
CA VAL A 1029 -31.73 2.26 -33.81
C VAL A 1029 -30.77 3.32 -33.28
N GLU A 1030 -31.01 4.59 -33.61
CA GLU A 1030 -30.17 5.69 -33.12
C GLU A 1030 -30.27 5.83 -31.58
N ILE A 1031 -29.15 6.15 -30.90
CA ILE A 1031 -29.13 6.41 -29.45
C ILE A 1031 -30.18 7.46 -29.07
N GLY A 1032 -31.18 7.03 -28.29
CA GLY A 1032 -32.26 7.88 -27.78
C GLY A 1032 -33.51 7.91 -28.65
N ASP A 1033 -33.55 7.22 -29.80
CA ASP A 1033 -34.76 7.10 -30.63
C ASP A 1033 -35.74 6.05 -30.06
N VAL A 1034 -36.53 6.47 -29.07
CA VAL A 1034 -37.55 5.64 -28.42
C VAL A 1034 -38.65 5.23 -29.40
N GLU A 1035 -39.00 6.07 -30.38
CA GLU A 1035 -40.05 5.75 -31.35
C GLU A 1035 -39.53 4.80 -32.43
N GLY A 1036 -38.30 4.98 -32.91
CA GLY A 1036 -37.63 4.00 -33.77
C GLY A 1036 -37.47 2.64 -33.08
N ALA A 1037 -37.07 2.62 -31.80
CA ALA A 1037 -37.03 1.40 -30.99
C ALA A 1037 -38.40 0.72 -30.92
N LYS A 1038 -39.46 1.49 -30.68
CA LYS A 1038 -40.85 1.00 -30.68
C LYS A 1038 -41.28 0.42 -32.01
N GLN A 1039 -41.00 1.08 -33.13
CA GLN A 1039 -41.30 0.56 -34.46
C GLN A 1039 -40.49 -0.70 -34.77
N ALA A 1040 -39.23 -0.79 -34.33
CA ALA A 1040 -38.39 -1.98 -34.47
C ALA A 1040 -38.95 -3.18 -33.66
N VAL A 1041 -39.30 -2.99 -32.38
CA VAL A 1041 -39.92 -4.04 -31.55
C VAL A 1041 -41.27 -4.46 -32.12
N LYS A 1042 -42.12 -3.50 -32.50
CA LYS A 1042 -43.41 -3.79 -33.14
C LYS A 1042 -43.25 -4.61 -34.41
N LYS A 1043 -42.31 -4.25 -35.29
CA LYS A 1043 -41.98 -5.00 -36.50
C LYS A 1043 -41.54 -6.42 -36.17
N LEU A 1044 -40.74 -6.63 -35.13
CA LEU A 1044 -40.34 -7.97 -34.68
C LEU A 1044 -41.48 -8.76 -34.03
N ILE A 1045 -42.50 -8.12 -33.46
CA ILE A 1045 -43.71 -8.80 -32.97
C ILE A 1045 -44.55 -9.29 -34.18
N GLU A 1046 -44.81 -8.41 -35.14
CA GLU A 1046 -45.70 -8.64 -36.29
C GLU A 1046 -45.06 -9.55 -37.36
N ASP A 1047 -43.77 -9.38 -37.68
CA ASP A 1047 -43.03 -10.13 -38.70
C ASP A 1047 -42.26 -11.32 -38.09
N THR A 1048 -42.92 -12.47 -38.05
CA THR A 1048 -42.34 -13.71 -37.51
C THR A 1048 -41.22 -14.27 -38.39
N GLU A 1049 -41.22 -14.04 -39.71
CA GLU A 1049 -40.15 -14.52 -40.62
C GLU A 1049 -38.87 -13.72 -40.39
N LEU A 1050 -38.98 -12.38 -40.27
CA LEU A 1050 -37.88 -11.52 -39.85
C LEU A 1050 -37.33 -11.93 -38.49
N ARG A 1051 -38.20 -12.11 -37.49
CA ARG A 1051 -37.79 -12.52 -36.13
C ARG A 1051 -36.99 -13.82 -36.16
N GLN A 1052 -37.49 -14.85 -36.83
CA GLN A 1052 -36.79 -16.14 -36.99
C GLN A 1052 -35.46 -16.01 -37.75
N ARG A 1053 -35.42 -15.21 -38.82
CA ARG A 1053 -34.20 -14.97 -39.60
C ARG A 1053 -33.10 -14.30 -38.77
N LEU A 1054 -33.43 -13.25 -38.01
CA LEU A 1054 -32.49 -12.56 -37.14
C LEU A 1054 -32.01 -13.50 -36.02
N THR A 1055 -32.90 -14.23 -35.36
CA THR A 1055 -32.52 -15.23 -34.33
C THR A 1055 -31.57 -16.30 -34.87
N ALA A 1056 -31.82 -16.85 -36.06
CA ALA A 1056 -30.96 -17.88 -36.66
C ALA A 1056 -29.57 -17.33 -37.02
N ASN A 1057 -29.47 -16.07 -37.45
CA ASN A 1057 -28.19 -15.42 -37.76
C ASN A 1057 -27.47 -14.93 -36.49
N GLY A 1058 -28.21 -14.49 -35.48
CA GLY A 1058 -27.69 -14.17 -34.15
C GLY A 1058 -27.02 -15.38 -33.51
N ARG A 1059 -27.67 -16.54 -33.53
CA ARG A 1059 -27.08 -17.78 -33.02
C ARG A 1059 -25.75 -18.13 -33.71
N LYS A 1060 -25.69 -18.05 -35.04
CA LYS A 1060 -24.43 -18.23 -35.80
C LYS A 1060 -23.36 -17.22 -35.40
N THR A 1061 -23.75 -15.95 -35.25
CA THR A 1061 -22.84 -14.89 -34.79
C THR A 1061 -22.25 -15.27 -33.43
N ALA A 1062 -23.10 -15.67 -32.48
CA ALA A 1062 -22.68 -16.04 -31.12
C ALA A 1062 -21.79 -17.30 -31.07
N GLU A 1063 -21.93 -18.23 -32.02
CA GLU A 1063 -21.08 -19.42 -32.13
C GLU A 1063 -19.61 -19.08 -32.43
N GLU A 1064 -19.32 -17.89 -33.00
CA GLU A 1064 -17.95 -17.44 -33.31
C GLU A 1064 -17.20 -16.84 -32.11
N TRP A 1065 -17.91 -16.41 -31.04
CA TRP A 1065 -17.31 -15.69 -29.91
C TRP A 1065 -17.06 -16.64 -28.73
N ARG A 1066 -15.84 -17.20 -28.67
CA ARG A 1066 -15.38 -18.14 -27.64
C ARG A 1066 -14.30 -17.53 -26.76
N TRP A 1067 -14.25 -17.95 -25.49
CA TRP A 1067 -13.20 -17.48 -24.57
C TRP A 1067 -11.79 -17.97 -24.91
N GLU A 1068 -11.63 -19.19 -25.43
CA GLU A 1068 -10.29 -19.79 -25.55
C GLU A 1068 -9.32 -19.01 -26.47
N PRO A 1069 -9.71 -18.51 -27.67
CA PRO A 1069 -8.85 -17.63 -28.48
C PRO A 1069 -8.48 -16.31 -27.77
N SER A 1070 -9.36 -15.78 -26.92
CA SER A 1070 -9.07 -14.59 -26.11
C SER A 1070 -8.04 -14.90 -25.03
N ILE A 1071 -8.14 -16.08 -24.38
CA ILE A 1071 -7.13 -16.52 -23.41
C ILE A 1071 -5.79 -16.84 -24.08
N ASP A 1072 -5.78 -17.36 -25.31
CA ASP A 1072 -4.54 -17.53 -26.09
C ASP A 1072 -3.82 -16.17 -26.27
N THR A 1073 -4.57 -15.14 -26.68
CA THR A 1073 -4.07 -13.77 -26.83
C THR A 1073 -3.60 -13.16 -25.51
N LEU A 1074 -4.28 -13.50 -24.40
CA LEU A 1074 -3.92 -13.07 -23.05
C LEU A 1074 -2.63 -13.75 -22.55
N GLU A 1075 -2.42 -15.03 -22.87
CA GLU A 1075 -1.14 -15.71 -22.62
C GLU A 1075 0.00 -15.04 -23.41
N GLU A 1076 -0.20 -14.70 -24.70
CA GLU A 1076 0.82 -14.01 -25.49
C GLU A 1076 1.26 -12.67 -24.88
N LEU A 1077 0.31 -11.85 -24.40
CA LEU A 1077 0.60 -10.61 -23.67
C LEU A 1077 1.44 -10.86 -22.41
N TYR A 1078 1.11 -11.90 -21.64
CA TYR A 1078 1.77 -12.19 -20.38
C TYR A 1078 3.14 -12.88 -20.55
N TYR A 1079 3.35 -13.66 -21.62
CA TYR A 1079 4.67 -14.19 -21.98
C TYR A 1079 5.61 -13.17 -22.64
N LYS A 1080 5.05 -12.09 -23.22
CA LYS A 1080 5.84 -11.04 -23.88
C LYS A 1080 6.99 -10.58 -22.98
N ASN A 1081 8.21 -10.65 -23.52
CA ASN A 1081 9.49 -10.32 -22.90
C ASN A 1081 10.10 -11.31 -21.88
N LEU A 1082 9.43 -12.37 -21.40
CA LEU A 1082 10.09 -13.38 -20.54
C LEU A 1082 11.24 -14.12 -21.28
N SER A 1083 11.17 -14.19 -22.61
CA SER A 1083 12.22 -14.74 -23.49
C SER A 1083 13.38 -13.78 -23.79
N THR A 1084 13.36 -12.53 -23.29
CA THR A 1084 14.48 -11.58 -23.48
C THR A 1084 15.65 -11.83 -22.54
N GLY A 1085 15.50 -12.76 -21.59
CA GLY A 1085 16.59 -13.42 -20.87
C GLY A 1085 17.45 -14.31 -21.77
N LYS A 1086 17.91 -13.80 -22.92
CA LYS A 1086 19.08 -14.33 -23.61
C LYS A 1086 20.29 -14.10 -22.70
N VAL A 1087 20.60 -15.09 -21.88
CA VAL A 1087 21.99 -15.38 -21.59
C VAL A 1087 22.63 -15.69 -22.94
N GLU A 1088 23.49 -14.78 -23.42
CA GLU A 1088 24.37 -15.12 -24.55
C GLU A 1088 25.22 -16.32 -24.13
N VAL A 1089 25.26 -17.33 -25.01
CA VAL A 1089 25.82 -18.67 -24.78
C VAL A 1089 27.33 -18.62 -24.51
#